data_AF-A0A537SMZ1-F1
#
_entry.id   AF-A0A537SMZ1-F1
#
_cell.length_a   1.000
_cell.length_b   1.000
_cell.length_c   1.000
_cell.angle_alpha   90.00
_cell.angle_beta   90.00
_cell.angle_gamma   90.00
#
_symmetry.space_group_name_H-M   'P 1'
#
loop_
_entity.id
_entity.type
_entity.pdbx_description
1 polymer ?
#
loop_
_entity_poly.entity_id
_entity_poly.type
_entity_poly.pdbx_seq_one_letter_code
_entity_poly.pdbx_strand_id
1 'polypeptide(L)'
;MSDLNRNFGRGLQIGWVQNNNMFPLSASQLGIWFAQQINPSTAAYNIGEYIEICGSVDPLLFEQALQQLIIEAEALRLKIIDHVDGPRQIIAPPSPWSMPVIDVSAEPDARAAAESWMRADLARPVNPTEGPLFGFALFKVSASHFFWYARYHHIVMDAFGMWLIARRLADIYTQLSDGRATYNHSFGSIAALLEEDAAYRASKQRALDREFWADYLAGRPEPASLDGHPSSAEPVNFLRNTSYLPRRSLDCLRSVASRSATGIPQIINAAAAIFLHRLTGANDVMFGLPVAARNGVSRCTPGMVSNVLPLRVPVRPNMTVSEVLVETSRQMHGVLTHQHYGITDLRRDGGANGPPLFKFNVNIMRFNYGFSFAGHNAIAHNLSLGPVEDLSIAVYERSEGVPLRVDFDTNPALYSAADIADYQERFFKLLTAIADPDVAIGRLELLSAAERRQLLEEWNATDRVLGGGTLVDALGAQAAARPDAVAAVFEDARLSYAELEARANQLAHHLRGLGVGAETVVGLCLERSLEMLVGLIGILKAGAGYLPLDPSYPAERLGFMLEDSGAALVITTAALGDRLGHHGARRLELDTQAAALAGQPTHAPAITLEPQNLAYIIYTSGSTGTPKGVAVTHAGLCSLAAAQIDRFAITSHARVLQFASVSFDAAVSEVVIALGSGATLVIAAAQQRGDGLAHLIREQNVTHATLPPVLLSEL
;
A
#
# COMPACT_ATOMS: atom_id res chain seq x y z
N MET A 1 20.90 6.69 -26.99
CA MET A 1 21.32 6.80 -25.58
C MET A 1 22.56 5.95 -25.22
N SER A 2 23.05 5.06 -26.09
CA SER A 2 24.27 4.24 -25.84
C SER A 2 25.60 4.92 -26.20
N ASP A 3 25.60 5.98 -27.03
CA ASP A 3 26.83 6.63 -27.49
C ASP A 3 27.30 7.83 -26.64
N LEU A 4 26.45 8.31 -25.71
CA LEU A 4 26.79 9.40 -24.78
C LEU A 4 27.63 8.92 -23.57
N ASN A 5 27.64 7.62 -23.27
CA ASN A 5 28.24 7.08 -22.05
C ASN A 5 29.71 6.61 -22.22
N ARG A 6 30.26 6.56 -23.43
CA ARG A 6 31.61 6.01 -23.68
C ARG A 6 32.74 7.03 -23.67
N ASN A 7 32.46 8.34 -23.75
CA ASN A 7 33.51 9.37 -23.88
C ASN A 7 33.95 10.04 -22.56
N PHE A 8 33.36 9.71 -21.42
CA PHE A 8 33.67 10.34 -20.12
C PHE A 8 34.89 9.76 -19.37
N GLY A 9 35.65 8.85 -19.99
CA GLY A 9 36.69 8.06 -19.31
C GLY A 9 38.13 8.59 -19.36
N ARG A 10 38.47 9.62 -20.13
CA ARG A 10 39.87 10.09 -20.24
C ARG A 10 39.96 11.60 -20.45
N GLY A 11 40.39 12.33 -19.41
CA GLY A 11 40.78 13.72 -19.53
C GLY A 11 40.70 14.53 -18.22
N LEU A 12 41.45 14.14 -17.18
CA LEU A 12 41.64 14.97 -15.98
C LEU A 12 43.15 15.19 -15.76
N GLN A 13 43.73 16.08 -16.56
CA GLN A 13 45.01 16.72 -16.30
C GLN A 13 45.17 17.92 -17.24
N ILE A 14 44.54 19.07 -16.92
CA ILE A 14 44.87 20.36 -17.54
C ILE A 14 44.81 21.44 -16.45
N GLY A 15 45.88 22.22 -16.35
CA GLY A 15 46.08 23.27 -15.36
C GLY A 15 45.06 24.40 -15.46
N TRP A 16 44.71 24.94 -14.30
CA TRP A 16 43.80 26.06 -14.10
C TRP A 16 44.35 27.33 -14.76
N VAL A 17 43.85 27.66 -15.94
CA VAL A 17 43.99 29.02 -16.49
C VAL A 17 42.78 29.81 -16.01
N GLN A 18 43.05 30.82 -15.18
CA GLN A 18 42.09 31.85 -14.77
C GLN A 18 41.58 32.60 -16.01
N ASN A 19 40.43 32.20 -16.56
CA ASN A 19 39.58 33.08 -17.36
C ASN A 19 38.12 32.63 -17.24
N ASN A 20 37.28 33.55 -16.75
CA ASN A 20 35.82 33.52 -16.57
C ASN A 20 35.24 32.68 -15.41
N ASN A 21 34.40 33.32 -14.60
CA ASN A 21 33.56 32.79 -13.51
C ASN A 21 32.58 31.69 -13.97
N MET A 22 33.09 30.59 -14.52
CA MET A 22 32.34 29.47 -15.06
C MET A 22 32.80 28.17 -14.40
N PHE A 23 31.86 27.45 -13.82
CA PHE A 23 32.11 26.29 -12.98
C PHE A 23 31.30 25.08 -13.45
N PRO A 24 31.77 23.83 -13.23
CA PRO A 24 30.91 22.65 -13.36
C PRO A 24 29.74 22.71 -12.36
N LEU A 25 28.64 22.03 -12.67
CA LEU A 25 27.62 21.68 -11.67
C LEU A 25 28.18 20.61 -10.71
N SER A 26 27.83 20.69 -9.44
CA SER A 26 28.08 19.60 -8.49
C SER A 26 27.22 18.37 -8.83
N ALA A 27 27.53 17.20 -8.28
CA ALA A 27 26.72 16.00 -8.56
C ALA A 27 25.27 16.10 -8.08
N SER A 28 25.01 16.82 -6.98
CA SER A 28 23.65 17.09 -6.50
C SER A 28 22.90 17.99 -7.48
N GLN A 29 23.56 19.02 -8.02
CA GLN A 29 22.99 19.90 -9.03
C GLN A 29 22.73 19.17 -10.36
N LEU A 30 23.64 18.29 -10.78
CA LEU A 30 23.46 17.47 -11.99
C LEU A 30 22.24 16.56 -11.90
N GLY A 31 21.99 15.94 -10.74
CA GLY A 31 20.79 15.13 -10.53
C GLY A 31 19.49 15.92 -10.75
N ILE A 32 19.40 17.11 -10.18
CA ILE A 32 18.27 18.03 -10.36
C ILE A 32 18.17 18.48 -11.82
N TRP A 33 19.30 18.85 -12.44
CA TRP A 33 19.33 19.26 -13.85
C TRP A 33 18.77 18.17 -14.76
N PHE A 34 19.26 16.93 -14.65
CA PHE A 34 18.76 15.83 -15.48
C PHE A 34 17.27 15.58 -15.27
N ALA A 35 16.80 15.64 -14.03
CA ALA A 35 15.38 15.46 -13.75
C ALA A 35 14.50 16.60 -14.32
N GLN A 36 14.98 17.85 -14.29
CA GLN A 36 14.31 18.97 -14.97
C GLN A 36 14.33 18.78 -16.50
N GLN A 37 15.40 18.24 -17.09
CA GLN A 37 15.47 18.00 -18.54
C GLN A 37 14.53 16.89 -19.02
N ILE A 38 14.15 15.93 -18.15
CA ILE A 38 13.16 14.90 -18.47
C ILE A 38 11.76 15.54 -18.65
N ASN A 39 11.41 16.49 -17.78
CA ASN A 39 10.15 17.24 -17.87
C ASN A 39 10.41 18.75 -17.69
N PRO A 40 10.79 19.48 -18.76
CA PRO A 40 11.18 20.89 -18.66
C PRO A 40 10.09 21.83 -18.14
N SER A 41 8.82 21.44 -18.28
CA SER A 41 7.66 22.20 -17.80
C SER A 41 7.29 21.91 -16.35
N THR A 42 8.04 21.06 -15.64
CA THR A 42 7.75 20.80 -14.22
C THR A 42 8.12 22.00 -13.36
N ALA A 43 7.27 22.29 -12.36
CA ALA A 43 7.55 23.24 -11.30
C ALA A 43 8.02 22.54 -10.00
N ALA A 44 8.20 21.22 -10.02
CA ALA A 44 8.50 20.42 -8.84
C ALA A 44 9.79 20.82 -8.10
N TYR A 45 10.74 21.46 -8.79
CA TYR A 45 11.99 21.93 -8.20
C TYR A 45 11.94 23.37 -7.71
N ASN A 46 10.77 24.02 -7.76
CA ASN A 46 10.56 25.28 -7.06
C ASN A 46 10.32 25.00 -5.58
N ILE A 47 11.31 25.37 -4.76
CA ILE A 47 11.22 25.32 -3.30
C ILE A 47 10.73 26.68 -2.82
N GLY A 48 9.84 26.66 -1.85
CA GLY A 48 9.17 27.87 -1.37
C GLY A 48 8.95 27.87 0.12
N GLU A 49 9.19 29.01 0.75
CA GLU A 49 8.79 29.33 2.11
C GLU A 49 8.35 30.79 2.22
N TYR A 50 7.66 31.14 3.29
CA TYR A 50 7.50 32.54 3.67
C TYR A 50 7.80 32.73 5.16
N ILE A 51 8.36 33.89 5.48
CA ILE A 51 8.65 34.30 6.85
C ILE A 51 7.58 35.29 7.30
N GLU A 52 6.79 34.88 8.28
CA GLU A 52 5.78 35.69 8.95
C GLU A 52 6.47 36.57 10.00
N ILE A 53 6.49 37.89 9.76
CA ILE A 53 7.11 38.90 10.61
C ILE A 53 6.01 39.59 11.43
N CYS A 54 5.98 39.31 12.73
CA CYS A 54 5.00 39.86 13.66
C CYS A 54 5.41 41.26 14.15
N GLY A 55 5.35 42.23 13.25
CA GLY A 55 5.61 43.64 13.54
C GLY A 55 5.61 44.50 12.28
N SER A 56 5.92 45.80 12.44
CA SER A 56 6.01 46.72 11.31
C SER A 56 7.29 46.48 10.51
N VAL A 57 7.19 46.54 9.19
CA VAL A 57 8.33 46.47 8.27
C VAL A 57 8.32 47.72 7.40
N ASP A 58 9.47 48.38 7.25
CA ASP A 58 9.66 49.42 6.23
C ASP A 58 10.05 48.73 4.91
N PRO A 59 9.18 48.75 3.88
CA PRO A 59 9.45 48.05 2.63
C PRO A 59 10.68 48.56 1.89
N LEU A 60 11.02 49.85 2.03
CA LEU A 60 12.19 50.44 1.36
C LEU A 60 13.49 49.97 2.00
N LEU A 61 13.56 49.96 3.34
CA LEU A 61 14.73 49.41 4.04
C LEU A 61 14.85 47.91 3.82
N PHE A 62 13.73 47.19 3.73
CA PHE A 62 13.73 45.76 3.45
C PHE A 62 14.24 45.45 2.04
N GLU A 63 13.83 46.22 1.03
CA GLU A 63 14.35 46.12 -0.33
C GLU A 63 15.86 46.41 -0.39
N GLN A 64 16.33 47.46 0.30
CA GLN A 64 17.76 47.77 0.40
C GLN A 64 18.55 46.62 1.04
N ALA A 65 18.00 46.02 2.11
CA ALA A 65 18.61 44.87 2.76
C ALA A 65 18.72 43.65 1.83
N LEU A 66 17.68 43.38 1.03
CA LEU A 66 17.68 42.31 0.03
C LEU A 66 18.66 42.58 -1.11
N GLN A 67 18.75 43.81 -1.61
CA GLN A 67 19.71 44.17 -2.65
C GLN A 67 21.15 43.93 -2.17
N GLN A 68 21.48 44.32 -0.94
CA GLN A 68 22.77 44.01 -0.33
C GLN A 68 22.97 42.48 -0.20
N LEU A 69 21.96 41.74 0.25
CA LEU A 69 22.04 40.28 0.39
C LEU A 69 22.28 39.57 -0.95
N ILE A 70 21.65 40.01 -2.05
CA ILE A 70 21.84 39.47 -3.39
C ILE A 70 23.28 39.71 -3.88
N ILE A 71 23.89 40.84 -3.52
CA ILE A 71 25.30 41.11 -3.80
C ILE A 71 26.19 40.13 -3.01
N GLU A 72 25.94 39.97 -1.72
CA GLU A 72 26.70 39.11 -0.80
C GLU A 72 26.60 37.61 -1.15
N ALA A 73 25.43 37.12 -1.56
CA ALA A 73 25.16 35.70 -1.78
C ALA A 73 25.31 35.28 -3.25
N GLU A 74 26.43 34.65 -3.60
CA GLU A 74 26.70 34.15 -4.96
C GLU A 74 25.62 33.18 -5.48
N ALA A 75 25.02 32.36 -4.60
CA ALA A 75 23.96 31.41 -4.96
C ALA A 75 22.72 32.07 -5.60
N LEU A 76 22.36 33.28 -5.16
CA LEU A 76 21.24 34.04 -5.74
C LEU A 76 21.57 34.61 -7.11
N ARG A 77 22.86 34.67 -7.47
CA ARG A 77 23.35 35.17 -8.76
C ARG A 77 23.79 34.07 -9.72
N LEU A 78 23.55 32.80 -9.37
CA LEU A 78 23.86 31.67 -10.24
C LEU A 78 22.93 31.63 -11.45
N LYS A 79 23.52 31.35 -12.62
CA LYS A 79 22.82 30.97 -13.85
C LYS A 79 23.39 29.67 -14.37
N ILE A 80 22.52 28.79 -14.88
CA ILE A 80 22.94 27.58 -15.58
C ILE A 80 23.03 27.90 -17.06
N ILE A 81 24.10 27.43 -17.70
CA ILE A 81 24.32 27.63 -19.13
C ILE A 81 24.62 26.30 -19.81
N ASP A 82 24.14 26.16 -21.04
CA ASP A 82 24.56 25.08 -21.91
C ASP A 82 25.99 25.34 -22.40
N HIS A 83 26.83 24.31 -22.34
CA HIS A 83 28.21 24.36 -22.79
C HIS A 83 28.57 23.03 -23.48
N VAL A 84 29.57 23.05 -24.36
CA VAL A 84 29.96 21.88 -25.19
C VAL A 84 30.33 20.65 -24.36
N ASP A 85 30.86 20.86 -23.16
CA ASP A 85 31.24 19.80 -22.21
C ASP A 85 30.12 19.39 -21.23
N GLY A 86 28.88 19.85 -21.45
CA GLY A 86 27.74 19.68 -20.54
C GLY A 86 27.40 20.96 -19.75
N PRO A 87 26.35 20.93 -18.90
CA PRO A 87 25.86 22.12 -18.22
C PRO A 87 26.94 22.72 -17.30
N ARG A 88 27.03 24.05 -17.30
CA ARG A 88 27.91 24.83 -16.42
C ARG A 88 27.09 25.84 -15.62
N GLN A 89 27.68 26.34 -14.55
CA GLN A 89 27.10 27.43 -13.77
C GLN A 89 28.03 28.64 -13.79
N ILE A 90 27.46 29.82 -13.95
CA ILE A 90 28.18 31.10 -13.89
C ILE A 90 27.60 31.97 -12.78
N ILE A 91 28.45 32.81 -12.20
CA ILE A 91 28.01 33.83 -11.24
C ILE A 91 27.78 35.13 -12.03
N ALA A 92 26.52 35.52 -12.19
CA ALA A 92 26.17 36.77 -12.86
C ALA A 92 26.61 37.99 -12.02
N PRO A 93 26.99 39.10 -12.68
CA PRO A 93 27.16 40.36 -11.96
C PRO A 93 25.83 40.77 -11.30
N PRO A 94 25.87 41.54 -10.20
CA PRO A 94 24.66 42.11 -9.62
C PRO A 94 23.84 42.88 -10.67
N SER A 95 22.55 42.57 -10.76
CA SER A 95 21.61 43.26 -11.64
C SER A 95 20.65 44.09 -10.79
N PRO A 96 20.16 45.25 -11.29
CA PRO A 96 19.04 45.94 -10.66
C PRO A 96 17.89 44.95 -10.47
N TRP A 97 17.40 44.86 -9.24
CA TRP A 97 16.30 44.01 -8.83
C TRP A 97 15.40 44.81 -7.90
N SER A 98 14.09 44.73 -8.12
CA SER A 98 13.09 45.36 -7.27
C SER A 98 12.21 44.32 -6.60
N MET A 99 11.88 44.56 -5.34
CA MET A 99 11.01 43.69 -4.56
C MET A 99 9.55 44.08 -4.79
N PRO A 100 8.70 43.17 -5.29
CA PRO A 100 7.26 43.39 -5.28
C PRO A 100 6.76 43.54 -3.84
N VAL A 101 6.04 44.63 -3.56
CA VAL A 101 5.28 44.83 -2.33
C VAL A 101 3.80 44.69 -2.67
N ILE A 102 3.15 43.70 -2.07
CA ILE A 102 1.75 43.35 -2.36
C ILE A 102 0.93 43.65 -1.11
N ASP A 103 0.01 44.62 -1.20
CA ASP A 103 -0.90 44.95 -0.10
C ASP A 103 -2.16 44.09 -0.19
N VAL A 104 -2.28 43.12 0.72
CA VAL A 104 -3.46 42.26 0.87
C VAL A 104 -4.26 42.63 2.12
N SER A 105 -3.92 43.72 2.80
CA SER A 105 -4.54 44.09 4.08
C SER A 105 -6.01 44.50 3.97
N ALA A 106 -6.48 44.79 2.75
CA ALA A 106 -7.89 45.07 2.46
C ALA A 106 -8.70 43.79 2.12
N GLU A 107 -8.04 42.64 1.97
CA GLU A 107 -8.72 41.37 1.67
C GLU A 107 -9.45 40.83 2.91
N PRO A 108 -10.61 40.17 2.75
CA PRO A 108 -11.33 39.57 3.88
C PRO A 108 -10.49 38.55 4.66
N ASP A 109 -9.65 37.80 3.95
CA ASP A 109 -8.63 36.93 4.52
C ASP A 109 -7.28 37.21 3.83
N ALA A 110 -6.57 38.19 4.37
CA ALA A 110 -5.26 38.61 3.88
C ALA A 110 -4.23 37.47 3.84
N ARG A 111 -4.30 36.49 4.77
CA ARG A 111 -3.38 35.36 4.78
C ARG A 111 -3.68 34.41 3.63
N ALA A 112 -4.94 34.02 3.45
CA ALA A 112 -5.33 33.15 2.35
C ALA A 112 -5.03 33.78 0.98
N ALA A 113 -5.26 35.08 0.83
CA ALA A 113 -4.93 35.81 -0.39
C ALA A 113 -3.41 35.77 -0.70
N ALA A 114 -2.57 36.03 0.31
CA ALA A 114 -1.12 35.95 0.17
C ALA A 114 -0.65 34.52 -0.18
N GLU A 115 -1.12 33.50 0.56
CA GLU A 115 -0.76 32.10 0.31
C GLU A 115 -1.24 31.61 -1.07
N SER A 116 -2.40 32.06 -1.54
CA SER A 116 -2.90 31.77 -2.90
C SER A 116 -1.96 32.31 -3.98
N TRP A 117 -1.52 33.56 -3.84
CA TRP A 117 -0.53 34.15 -4.75
C TRP A 117 0.79 33.37 -4.74
N MET A 118 1.29 33.02 -3.54
CA MET A 118 2.56 32.28 -3.38
C MET A 118 2.48 30.89 -4.04
N ARG A 119 1.36 30.18 -3.87
CA ARG A 119 1.14 28.88 -4.54
C ARG A 119 1.08 29.02 -6.06
N ALA A 120 0.42 30.07 -6.55
CA ALA A 120 0.36 30.34 -7.98
C ALA A 120 1.75 30.66 -8.57
N ASP A 121 2.62 31.37 -7.84
CA ASP A 121 4.01 31.60 -8.25
C ASP A 121 4.86 30.33 -8.17
N LEU A 122 4.72 29.51 -7.13
CA LEU A 122 5.42 28.21 -7.02
C LEU A 122 5.07 27.25 -8.14
N ALA A 123 3.82 27.26 -8.61
CA ALA A 123 3.36 26.41 -9.70
C ALA A 123 3.87 26.84 -11.09
N ARG A 124 4.53 28.00 -11.22
CA ARG A 124 5.09 28.45 -12.50
C ARG A 124 6.42 27.74 -12.78
N PRO A 125 6.55 27.04 -13.93
CA PRO A 125 7.82 26.42 -14.29
C PRO A 125 8.93 27.47 -14.43
N VAL A 126 10.11 27.14 -13.93
CA VAL A 126 11.30 28.00 -14.01
C VAL A 126 12.31 27.31 -14.89
N ASN A 127 12.64 27.92 -16.03
CA ASN A 127 13.73 27.43 -16.87
C ASN A 127 15.07 27.79 -16.22
N PRO A 128 15.93 26.81 -15.85
CA PRO A 128 17.17 27.11 -15.16
C PRO A 128 18.20 27.91 -16.00
N THR A 129 17.99 28.03 -17.32
CA THR A 129 18.90 28.76 -18.23
C THR A 129 18.50 30.19 -18.56
N GLU A 130 17.26 30.61 -18.28
CA GLU A 130 16.71 31.88 -18.81
C GLU A 130 16.50 32.97 -17.76
N GLY A 131 16.15 32.61 -16.51
CA GLY A 131 15.69 33.58 -15.51
C GLY A 131 16.58 33.70 -14.28
N PRO A 132 16.32 34.69 -13.40
CA PRO A 132 16.78 34.59 -12.02
C PRO A 132 16.16 33.33 -11.40
N LEU A 133 16.99 32.51 -10.76
CA LEU A 133 16.57 31.23 -10.17
C LEU A 133 15.95 31.39 -8.78
N PHE A 134 15.53 32.62 -8.45
CA PHE A 134 14.84 32.97 -7.21
C PHE A 134 13.72 33.99 -7.49
N GLY A 135 12.80 34.13 -6.54
CA GLY A 135 11.77 35.15 -6.52
C GLY A 135 11.43 35.52 -5.08
N PHE A 136 11.40 36.82 -4.78
CA PHE A 136 11.00 37.33 -3.46
C PHE A 136 9.81 38.29 -3.62
N ALA A 137 8.97 38.36 -2.59
CA ALA A 137 7.92 39.37 -2.47
C ALA A 137 7.66 39.68 -1.00
N LEU A 138 7.25 40.91 -0.70
CA LEU A 138 6.81 41.31 0.63
C LEU A 138 5.30 41.56 0.62
N PHE A 139 4.56 40.81 1.42
CA PHE A 139 3.12 40.99 1.58
C PHE A 139 2.84 41.82 2.83
N LYS A 140 2.08 42.89 2.66
CA LYS A 140 1.51 43.64 3.78
C LYS A 140 0.16 43.04 4.13
N VAL A 141 0.10 42.36 5.27
CA VAL A 141 -1.11 41.71 5.80
C VAL A 141 -1.86 42.68 6.73
N SER A 142 -1.12 43.49 7.49
CA SER A 142 -1.65 44.63 8.25
C SER A 142 -0.54 45.66 8.48
N ALA A 143 -0.82 46.73 9.23
CA ALA A 143 0.20 47.72 9.59
C ALA A 143 1.36 47.14 10.42
N SER A 144 1.13 46.05 11.13
CA SER A 144 2.10 45.40 12.03
C SER A 144 2.26 43.91 11.73
N HIS A 145 2.00 43.49 10.49
CA HIS A 145 2.09 42.10 10.08
C HIS A 145 2.47 41.97 8.61
N PHE A 146 3.59 41.30 8.34
CA PHE A 146 4.13 41.13 6.99
C PHE A 146 4.56 39.71 6.72
N PHE A 147 4.43 39.25 5.48
CA PHE A 147 5.02 37.99 5.04
C PHE A 147 6.12 38.26 4.00
N TRP A 148 7.34 37.81 4.26
CA TRP A 148 8.39 37.77 3.24
C TRP A 148 8.38 36.41 2.56
N TYR A 149 7.91 36.37 1.32
CA TYR A 149 7.91 35.18 0.48
C TYR A 149 9.25 34.98 -0.20
N ALA A 150 9.73 33.74 -0.21
CA ALA A 150 10.92 33.32 -0.91
C ALA A 150 10.73 32.01 -1.67
N ARG A 151 10.91 32.09 -2.99
CA ARG A 151 11.04 30.94 -3.90
C ARG A 151 12.45 30.89 -4.46
N TYR A 152 12.97 29.68 -4.61
CA TYR A 152 14.21 29.42 -5.35
C TYR A 152 14.13 28.07 -6.07
N HIS A 153 14.84 27.96 -7.19
CA HIS A 153 15.01 26.68 -7.86
C HIS A 153 16.00 25.83 -7.06
N HIS A 154 15.65 24.57 -6.78
CA HIS A 154 16.43 23.71 -5.89
C HIS A 154 17.88 23.49 -6.38
N ILE A 155 18.14 23.70 -7.68
CA ILE A 155 19.49 23.61 -8.27
C ILE A 155 20.49 24.65 -7.73
N VAL A 156 20.04 25.81 -7.25
CA VAL A 156 20.95 26.85 -6.75
C VAL A 156 21.10 26.85 -5.23
N MET A 157 20.11 26.31 -4.52
CA MET A 157 20.05 26.42 -3.07
C MET A 157 19.20 25.29 -2.47
N ASP A 158 19.53 24.92 -1.24
CA ASP A 158 18.72 24.06 -0.39
C ASP A 158 18.14 24.84 0.82
N ALA A 159 17.31 24.17 1.62
CA ALA A 159 16.64 24.81 2.76
C ALA A 159 17.62 25.33 3.83
N PHE A 160 18.80 24.71 4.01
CA PHE A 160 19.82 25.23 4.93
C PHE A 160 20.43 26.53 4.39
N GLY A 161 20.70 26.57 3.08
CA GLY A 161 21.14 27.78 2.39
C GLY A 161 20.14 28.92 2.55
N MET A 162 18.84 28.63 2.38
CA MET A 162 17.80 29.64 2.57
C MET A 162 17.70 30.12 4.02
N TRP A 163 17.90 29.23 5.01
CA TRP A 163 18.01 29.64 6.41
C TRP A 163 19.19 30.61 6.67
N LEU A 164 20.36 30.38 6.05
CA LEU A 164 21.50 31.31 6.12
C LEU A 164 21.15 32.68 5.52
N ILE A 165 20.49 32.68 4.36
CA ILE A 165 20.02 33.89 3.66
C ILE A 165 19.04 34.67 4.55
N ALA A 166 18.04 33.99 5.12
CA ALA A 166 17.03 34.61 5.97
C ALA A 166 17.62 35.22 7.24
N ARG A 167 18.52 34.49 7.91
CA ARG A 167 19.22 34.98 9.10
C ARG A 167 20.05 36.22 8.79
N ARG A 168 20.76 36.24 7.66
CA ARG A 168 21.56 37.40 7.24
C ARG A 168 20.67 38.58 6.85
N LEU A 169 19.55 38.35 6.17
CA LEU A 169 18.60 39.41 5.85
C LEU A 169 18.07 40.10 7.11
N ALA A 170 17.70 39.32 8.13
CA ALA A 170 17.23 39.85 9.41
C ALA A 170 18.28 40.75 10.08
N ASP A 171 19.56 40.37 10.01
CA ASP A 171 20.68 41.17 10.54
C ASP A 171 20.87 42.49 9.77
N ILE A 172 20.91 42.44 8.43
CA ILE A 172 21.05 43.64 7.58
C ILE A 172 19.87 44.59 7.81
N TYR A 173 18.64 44.09 7.75
CA TYR A 173 17.44 44.88 7.95
C TYR A 173 17.45 45.56 9.32
N THR A 174 17.79 44.82 10.38
CA THR A 174 17.85 45.37 11.74
C THR A 174 18.87 46.50 11.85
N GLN A 175 20.05 46.36 11.24
CA GLN A 175 21.06 47.43 11.24
C GLN A 175 20.56 48.68 10.51
N LEU A 176 19.93 48.51 9.34
CA LEU A 176 19.35 49.62 8.58
C LEU A 176 18.21 50.31 9.35
N SER A 177 17.32 49.56 9.99
CA SER A 177 16.24 50.10 10.83
C SER A 177 16.76 50.89 12.03
N ASP A 178 17.91 50.49 12.59
CA ASP A 178 18.56 51.22 13.68
C ASP A 178 19.36 52.45 13.20
N GLY A 179 19.37 52.75 11.88
CA GLY A 179 20.19 53.80 11.29
C GLY A 179 21.70 53.52 11.34
N ARG A 180 22.09 52.26 11.50
CA ARG A 180 23.50 51.84 11.55
C ARG A 180 24.03 51.52 10.15
N ALA A 181 25.32 51.78 9.94
CA ALA A 181 26.00 51.32 8.73
C ALA A 181 26.08 49.79 8.73
N THR A 182 25.77 49.18 7.59
CA THR A 182 25.90 47.74 7.41
C THR A 182 27.37 47.37 7.22
N TYR A 183 27.79 46.22 7.76
CA TYR A 183 29.10 45.65 7.46
C TYR A 183 28.97 44.65 6.32
N ASN A 184 29.97 44.58 5.44
CA ASN A 184 30.05 43.54 4.43
C ASN A 184 30.28 42.20 5.13
N HIS A 185 29.30 41.31 5.06
CA HIS A 185 29.48 39.91 5.44
C HIS A 185 29.80 39.13 4.18
N SER A 186 30.92 38.40 4.17
CA SER A 186 31.18 37.46 3.09
C SER A 186 30.64 36.10 3.52
N PHE A 187 29.59 35.63 2.85
CA PHE A 187 29.38 34.19 2.73
C PHE A 187 30.64 33.55 2.13
N GLY A 188 30.80 32.23 2.26
CA GLY A 188 31.79 31.53 1.43
C GLY A 188 31.39 31.60 -0.06
N SER A 189 32.29 31.15 -0.94
CA SER A 189 32.06 31.19 -2.39
C SER A 189 31.59 29.85 -2.96
N ILE A 190 30.92 29.90 -4.11
CA ILE A 190 30.57 28.71 -4.90
C ILE A 190 31.82 27.95 -5.33
N ALA A 191 32.90 28.67 -5.66
CA ALA A 191 34.20 28.06 -5.95
C ALA A 191 34.69 27.19 -4.77
N ALA A 192 34.60 27.70 -3.54
CA ALA A 192 35.01 26.95 -2.35
C ALA A 192 34.13 25.71 -2.10
N LEU A 193 32.82 25.78 -2.38
CA LEU A 193 31.93 24.60 -2.33
C LEU A 193 32.36 23.52 -3.33
N LEU A 194 32.73 23.92 -4.54
CA LEU A 194 33.16 22.99 -5.58
C LEU A 194 34.56 22.41 -5.29
N GLU A 195 35.46 23.19 -4.70
CA GLU A 195 36.74 22.71 -4.20
C GLU A 195 36.55 21.67 -3.08
N GLU A 196 35.61 21.90 -2.15
CA GLU A 196 35.25 20.96 -1.08
C GLU A 196 34.69 19.63 -1.66
N ASP A 197 33.77 19.68 -2.63
CA ASP A 197 33.26 18.47 -3.32
C ASP A 197 34.37 17.76 -4.11
N ALA A 198 35.22 18.50 -4.84
CA ALA A 198 36.33 17.92 -5.60
C ALA A 198 37.36 17.25 -4.67
N ALA A 199 37.69 17.85 -3.53
CA ALA A 199 38.56 17.28 -2.52
C ALA A 199 37.99 15.99 -1.94
N TYR A 200 36.70 15.96 -1.61
CA TYR A 200 36.01 14.74 -1.18
C TYR A 200 36.05 13.67 -2.27
N ARG A 201 35.79 14.04 -3.54
CA ARG A 201 35.82 13.10 -4.68
C ARG A 201 37.17 12.45 -4.91
N ALA A 202 38.25 13.17 -4.65
CA ALA A 202 39.62 12.66 -4.74
C ALA A 202 40.10 11.94 -3.47
N SER A 203 39.30 11.93 -2.40
CA SER A 203 39.71 11.40 -1.10
C SER A 203 39.60 9.87 -1.02
N LYS A 204 40.37 9.28 -0.09
CA LYS A 204 40.19 7.88 0.33
C LYS A 204 38.84 7.64 1.01
N GLN A 205 38.29 8.67 1.67
CA GLN A 205 37.00 8.57 2.36
C GLN A 205 35.88 8.21 1.38
N ARG A 206 35.87 8.80 0.18
CA ARG A 206 34.87 8.45 -0.85
C ARG A 206 34.89 6.97 -1.23
N ALA A 207 36.07 6.35 -1.30
CA ALA A 207 36.17 4.92 -1.61
C ALA A 207 35.57 4.07 -0.48
N LEU A 208 35.85 4.43 0.78
CA LEU A 208 35.26 3.78 1.96
C LEU A 208 33.74 3.97 2.01
N ASP A 209 33.24 5.17 1.72
CA ASP A 209 31.81 5.45 1.68
C ASP A 209 31.13 4.63 0.57
N ARG A 210 31.76 4.51 -0.60
CA ARG A 210 31.26 3.68 -1.70
C ARG A 210 31.15 2.21 -1.31
N GLU A 211 32.17 1.65 -0.66
CA GLU A 211 32.17 0.26 -0.19
C GLU A 211 31.07 0.04 0.87
N PHE A 212 30.98 0.93 1.86
CA PHE A 212 29.91 0.91 2.86
C PHE A 212 28.53 0.89 2.21
N TRP A 213 28.27 1.78 1.26
CA TRP A 213 26.96 1.87 0.62
C TRP A 213 26.64 0.67 -0.28
N ALA A 214 27.65 0.09 -0.94
CA ALA A 214 27.48 -1.13 -1.71
C ALA A 214 27.04 -2.29 -0.81
N ASP A 215 27.67 -2.45 0.35
CA ASP A 215 27.32 -3.48 1.33
C ASP A 215 25.97 -3.19 2.00
N TYR A 216 25.69 -1.94 2.37
CA TYR A 216 24.45 -1.53 3.02
C TYR A 216 23.20 -1.77 2.16
N LEU A 217 23.32 -1.51 0.86
CA LEU A 217 22.25 -1.66 -0.12
C LEU A 217 22.18 -3.07 -0.72
N ALA A 218 23.13 -3.95 -0.38
CA ALA A 218 23.07 -5.35 -0.79
C ALA A 218 21.80 -6.02 -0.23
N GLY A 219 21.03 -6.66 -1.12
CA GLY A 219 19.76 -7.30 -0.75
C GLY A 219 18.74 -6.33 -0.16
N ARG A 220 18.75 -5.04 -0.57
CA ARG A 220 17.70 -4.08 -0.20
C ARG A 220 16.30 -4.60 -0.63
N PRO A 221 15.24 -4.25 0.11
CA PRO A 221 13.88 -4.57 -0.30
C PRO A 221 13.48 -3.76 -1.55
N GLU A 222 12.47 -4.25 -2.27
CA GLU A 222 11.76 -3.43 -3.26
C GLU A 222 11.07 -2.25 -2.57
N PRO A 223 11.00 -1.06 -3.20
CA PRO A 223 10.35 0.09 -2.60
C PRO A 223 8.88 -0.17 -2.34
N ALA A 224 8.50 -0.14 -1.07
CA ALA A 224 7.10 -0.23 -0.66
C ALA A 224 6.33 1.04 -1.06
N SER A 225 5.01 0.90 -1.13
CA SER A 225 4.02 1.92 -1.46
C SER A 225 2.83 1.72 -0.51
N LEU A 226 2.15 2.77 -0.03
CA LEU A 226 0.97 2.55 0.84
C LEU A 226 -0.19 1.98 0.03
N ASP A 227 -0.33 2.41 -1.23
CA ASP A 227 -1.18 1.76 -2.20
C ASP A 227 -0.47 0.61 -2.90
N GLY A 228 -1.15 -0.54 -3.00
CA GLY A 228 -0.74 -1.69 -3.79
C GLY A 228 -0.75 -1.46 -5.31
N HIS A 229 -0.88 -0.22 -5.77
CA HIS A 229 -0.87 0.16 -7.17
C HIS A 229 0.46 0.81 -7.55
N PRO A 230 1.22 0.25 -8.50
CA PRO A 230 2.38 0.93 -9.05
C PRO A 230 1.89 2.14 -9.85
N SER A 231 1.95 3.35 -9.27
CA SER A 231 1.74 4.55 -10.07
C SER A 231 2.91 4.76 -11.02
N SER A 232 2.59 4.94 -12.30
CA SER A 232 3.48 5.40 -13.36
C SER A 232 3.36 6.91 -13.61
N ALA A 233 2.54 7.63 -12.84
CA ALA A 233 2.31 9.06 -13.03
C ALA A 233 3.43 9.88 -12.36
N GLU A 234 4.02 10.82 -13.10
CA GLU A 234 5.01 11.72 -12.54
C GLU A 234 4.39 12.57 -11.42
N PRO A 235 5.06 12.71 -10.27
CA PRO A 235 4.59 13.60 -9.20
C PRO A 235 4.83 15.04 -9.61
N VAL A 236 3.82 15.66 -10.24
CA VAL A 236 3.88 17.08 -10.66
C VAL A 236 3.51 18.03 -9.51
N ASN A 237 2.77 17.55 -8.50
CA ASN A 237 2.28 18.28 -7.32
C ASN A 237 2.15 17.35 -6.11
N PHE A 238 1.93 17.92 -4.92
CA PHE A 238 1.58 17.18 -3.71
C PHE A 238 0.30 17.72 -3.06
N LEU A 239 -0.44 16.87 -2.36
CA LEU A 239 -1.46 17.28 -1.40
C LEU A 239 -0.84 17.30 -0.01
N ARG A 240 -1.11 18.36 0.76
CA ARG A 240 -0.57 18.54 2.10
C ARG A 240 -1.68 18.54 3.15
N ASN A 241 -1.47 17.78 4.22
CA ASN A 241 -2.16 17.99 5.49
C ASN A 241 -1.19 18.49 6.55
N THR A 242 -1.41 19.71 7.04
CA THR A 242 -0.59 20.33 8.09
C THR A 242 -1.31 20.25 9.42
N SER A 243 -0.64 19.67 10.41
CA SER A 243 -1.11 19.66 11.80
C SER A 243 0.02 20.00 12.76
N TYR A 244 -0.34 20.39 13.97
CA TYR A 244 0.61 20.51 15.07
C TYR A 244 0.50 19.28 15.96
N LEU A 245 1.65 18.76 16.36
CA LEU A 245 1.70 17.60 17.23
C LEU A 245 0.97 17.93 18.55
N PRO A 246 -0.06 17.14 18.95
CA PRO A 246 -0.77 17.38 20.19
C PRO A 246 0.17 17.36 21.39
N ARG A 247 -0.12 18.18 22.42
CA ARG A 247 0.70 18.27 23.63
C ARG A 247 1.02 16.90 24.24
N ARG A 248 -0.01 16.03 24.32
CA ARG A 248 0.16 14.65 24.83
C ARG A 248 1.22 13.86 24.07
N SER A 249 1.21 13.92 22.73
CA SER A 249 2.17 13.19 21.90
C SER A 249 3.57 13.80 22.02
N LEU A 250 3.68 15.12 22.15
CA LEU A 250 4.96 15.79 22.41
C LEU A 250 5.56 15.41 23.78
N ASP A 251 4.73 15.35 24.82
CA ASP A 251 5.15 14.94 26.16
C ASP A 251 5.60 13.47 26.18
N CYS A 252 4.90 12.60 25.43
CA CYS A 252 5.29 11.21 25.22
C CYS A 252 6.66 11.12 24.53
N LEU A 253 6.87 11.86 23.43
CA LEU A 253 8.15 11.92 22.74
C LEU A 253 9.30 12.36 23.66
N ARG A 254 9.08 13.41 24.46
CA ARG A 254 10.08 13.91 25.43
C ARG A 254 10.37 12.89 26.53
N SER A 255 9.35 12.17 27.00
CA SER A 255 9.49 11.09 27.99
C SER A 255 10.25 9.89 27.44
N VAL A 256 10.04 9.53 26.17
CA VAL A 256 10.86 8.50 25.51
C VAL A 256 12.30 8.98 25.39
N ALA A 257 12.51 10.18 24.85
CA ALA A 257 13.84 10.75 24.66
C ALA A 257 14.68 10.80 25.95
N SER A 258 14.07 11.18 27.08
CA SER A 258 14.75 11.25 28.37
C SER A 258 15.11 9.87 28.93
N ARG A 259 14.24 8.86 28.75
CA ARG A 259 14.46 7.51 29.28
C ARG A 259 15.41 6.66 28.44
N SER A 260 15.38 6.82 27.12
CA SER A 260 16.18 6.02 26.19
C SER A 260 17.50 6.69 25.76
N ALA A 261 17.79 7.90 26.27
CA ALA A 261 18.92 8.74 25.84
C ALA A 261 18.97 8.90 24.31
N THR A 262 17.80 8.94 23.66
CA THR A 262 17.64 8.99 22.21
C THR A 262 17.09 10.35 21.80
N GLY A 263 17.60 10.93 20.70
CA GLY A 263 17.08 12.19 20.19
C GLY A 263 15.70 12.07 19.57
N ILE A 264 14.93 13.16 19.58
CA ILE A 264 13.65 13.28 18.86
C ILE A 264 13.76 12.81 17.39
N PRO A 265 14.84 13.13 16.64
CA PRO A 265 14.98 12.65 15.27
C PRO A 265 14.93 11.12 15.12
N GLN A 266 15.65 10.40 15.97
CA GLN A 266 15.67 8.94 15.95
C GLN A 266 14.31 8.35 16.34
N ILE A 267 13.62 8.96 17.30
CA ILE A 267 12.29 8.49 17.74
C ILE A 267 11.26 8.67 16.62
N ILE A 268 11.26 9.81 15.92
CA ILE A 268 10.35 10.06 14.80
C ILE A 268 10.63 9.12 13.64
N ASN A 269 11.91 8.88 13.31
CA ASN A 269 12.27 7.91 12.26
C ASN A 269 11.87 6.48 12.64
N ALA A 270 12.00 6.08 13.91
CA ALA A 270 11.55 4.77 14.38
C ALA A 270 10.02 4.66 14.30
N ALA A 271 9.30 5.71 14.71
CA ALA A 271 7.86 5.78 14.57
C ALA A 271 7.42 5.69 13.09
N ALA A 272 8.13 6.36 12.19
CA ALA A 272 7.86 6.28 10.75
C ALA A 272 8.13 4.87 10.21
N ALA A 273 9.22 4.21 10.62
CA ALA A 273 9.49 2.82 10.25
C ALA A 273 8.38 1.87 10.73
N ILE A 274 7.94 2.01 11.99
CA ILE A 274 6.82 1.23 12.54
C ILE A 274 5.52 1.50 11.77
N PHE A 275 5.22 2.77 11.50
CA PHE A 275 4.04 3.20 10.77
C PHE A 275 4.00 2.56 9.38
N LEU A 276 5.08 2.69 8.61
CA LEU A 276 5.20 2.13 7.27
C LEU A 276 5.14 0.60 7.30
N HIS A 277 5.77 -0.06 8.27
CA HIS A 277 5.63 -1.52 8.45
C HIS A 277 4.17 -1.92 8.66
N ARG A 278 3.45 -1.19 9.52
CA ARG A 278 2.06 -1.51 9.86
C ARG A 278 1.07 -1.25 8.72
N LEU A 279 1.37 -0.31 7.83
CA LEU A 279 0.53 -0.01 6.66
C LEU A 279 0.86 -0.90 5.46
N THR A 280 2.14 -1.25 5.25
CA THR A 280 2.58 -1.98 4.04
C THR A 280 2.75 -3.48 4.27
N GLY A 281 2.85 -3.92 5.52
CA GLY A 281 3.27 -5.28 5.89
C GLY A 281 4.76 -5.55 5.65
N ALA A 282 5.54 -4.57 5.17
CA ALA A 282 6.94 -4.74 4.87
C ALA A 282 7.76 -4.93 6.15
N ASN A 283 8.49 -6.04 6.23
CA ASN A 283 9.39 -6.33 7.35
C ASN A 283 10.71 -5.56 7.27
N ASP A 284 11.07 -5.06 6.11
CA ASP A 284 12.29 -4.30 5.89
C ASP A 284 11.89 -3.00 5.21
N VAL A 285 11.88 -1.92 6.00
CA VAL A 285 11.36 -0.63 5.56
C VAL A 285 12.53 0.24 5.14
N MET A 286 12.47 0.80 3.93
CA MET A 286 13.47 1.74 3.44
C MET A 286 12.80 3.07 3.04
N PHE A 287 13.31 4.17 3.58
CA PHE A 287 12.82 5.52 3.28
C PHE A 287 13.97 6.53 3.24
N GLY A 288 13.73 7.66 2.57
CA GLY A 288 14.70 8.75 2.44
C GLY A 288 14.82 9.57 3.70
N LEU A 289 16.06 9.84 4.10
CA LEU A 289 16.44 10.73 5.19
C LEU A 289 17.21 11.92 4.60
N PRO A 290 16.54 13.07 4.35
CA PRO A 290 17.21 14.29 3.94
C PRO A 290 18.20 14.77 5.01
N VAL A 291 19.39 15.17 4.57
CA VAL A 291 20.49 15.66 5.42
C VAL A 291 21.12 16.89 4.79
N ALA A 292 21.58 17.83 5.63
CA ALA A 292 22.28 19.02 5.13
C ALA A 292 23.63 18.68 4.49
N ALA A 293 24.31 17.63 4.95
CA ALA A 293 25.63 17.18 4.46
C ALA A 293 26.73 18.28 4.46
N ARG A 294 26.65 19.24 5.38
CA ARG A 294 27.56 20.40 5.45
C ARG A 294 28.69 20.19 6.45
N ASN A 295 29.93 20.37 5.99
CA ASN A 295 31.13 20.46 6.82
C ASN A 295 31.92 21.73 6.42
N GLY A 296 33.12 21.95 6.98
CA GLY A 296 34.03 23.00 6.51
C GLY A 296 33.40 24.35 6.14
N VAL A 297 33.55 24.73 4.86
CA VAL A 297 33.09 26.00 4.29
C VAL A 297 31.59 25.99 4.00
N SER A 298 31.02 24.83 3.68
CA SER A 298 29.59 24.71 3.36
C SER A 298 28.67 25.04 4.52
N ARG A 299 29.14 25.11 5.77
CA ARG A 299 28.36 25.63 6.90
C ARG A 299 28.03 27.13 6.81
N CYS A 300 28.80 27.88 6.03
CA CYS A 300 28.68 29.33 5.91
C CYS A 300 28.38 29.80 4.48
N THR A 301 28.08 28.87 3.56
CA THR A 301 27.86 29.18 2.14
C THR A 301 26.47 28.73 1.69
N PRO A 302 25.58 29.67 1.30
CA PRO A 302 24.35 29.33 0.61
C PRO A 302 24.66 28.58 -0.71
N GLY A 303 23.92 27.51 -0.99
CA GLY A 303 24.15 26.66 -2.15
C GLY A 303 23.40 25.33 -2.04
N MET A 304 23.32 24.57 -3.14
CA MET A 304 22.75 23.23 -3.16
C MET A 304 23.79 22.19 -2.69
N VAL A 305 23.71 21.79 -1.41
CA VAL A 305 24.67 20.87 -0.76
C VAL A 305 23.97 19.65 -0.16
N SER A 306 22.69 19.78 0.20
CA SER A 306 21.92 18.71 0.84
C SER A 306 21.93 17.40 0.05
N ASN A 307 21.74 16.31 0.78
CA ASN A 307 21.66 14.95 0.25
C ASN A 307 20.45 14.23 0.84
N VAL A 308 20.04 13.12 0.25
CA VAL A 308 18.99 12.23 0.78
C VAL A 308 19.55 10.83 0.88
N LEU A 309 19.59 10.28 2.10
CA LEU A 309 20.17 8.97 2.39
C LEU A 309 19.07 7.92 2.48
N PRO A 310 19.24 6.72 1.89
CA PRO A 310 18.34 5.60 2.19
C PRO A 310 18.58 5.12 3.63
N LEU A 311 17.56 5.19 4.47
CA LEU A 311 17.56 4.61 5.81
C LEU A 311 16.76 3.30 5.78
N ARG A 312 17.43 2.19 6.07
CA ARG A 312 16.85 0.84 6.14
C ARG A 312 16.62 0.47 7.60
N VAL A 313 15.38 0.15 7.97
CA VAL A 313 15.01 -0.26 9.33
C VAL A 313 14.22 -1.57 9.25
N PRO A 314 14.77 -2.69 9.76
CA PRO A 314 14.02 -3.92 9.89
C PRO A 314 13.00 -3.78 11.04
N VAL A 315 11.75 -4.09 10.75
CA VAL A 315 10.66 -4.10 11.74
C VAL A 315 9.96 -5.45 11.67
N ARG A 316 9.61 -6.04 12.81
CA ARG A 316 8.83 -7.28 12.88
C ARG A 316 7.68 -7.10 13.86
N PRO A 317 6.56 -7.82 13.69
CA PRO A 317 5.42 -7.73 14.61
C PRO A 317 5.75 -8.10 16.07
N ASN A 318 6.74 -8.97 16.29
CA ASN A 318 7.14 -9.42 17.62
C ASN A 318 8.22 -8.56 18.29
N MET A 319 8.84 -7.61 17.57
CA MET A 319 9.79 -6.68 18.18
C MET A 319 9.06 -5.75 19.14
N THR A 320 9.76 -5.28 20.18
CA THR A 320 9.27 -4.20 21.04
C THR A 320 9.57 -2.83 20.43
N VAL A 321 8.89 -1.79 20.92
CA VAL A 321 9.19 -0.40 20.54
C VAL A 321 10.65 -0.04 20.84
N SER A 322 11.18 -0.47 22.00
CA SER A 322 12.57 -0.24 22.40
C SER A 322 13.57 -0.85 21.42
N GLU A 323 13.33 -2.08 20.98
CA GLU A 323 14.19 -2.77 20.00
C GLU A 323 14.25 -2.02 18.67
N VAL A 324 13.10 -1.53 18.17
CA VAL A 324 13.05 -0.75 16.94
C VAL A 324 13.75 0.62 17.10
N LEU A 325 13.65 1.26 18.28
CA LEU A 325 14.34 2.52 18.57
C LEU A 325 15.86 2.35 18.56
N VAL A 326 16.36 1.28 19.20
CA VAL A 326 17.80 0.96 19.21
C VAL A 326 18.29 0.67 17.80
N GLU A 327 17.55 -0.14 17.04
CA GLU A 327 17.92 -0.49 15.68
C GLU A 327 17.91 0.73 14.76
N THR A 328 16.86 1.56 14.82
CA THR A 328 16.80 2.82 14.06
C THR A 328 17.98 3.73 14.40
N SER A 329 18.31 3.87 15.68
CA SER A 329 19.42 4.70 16.13
C SER A 329 20.76 4.20 15.58
N ARG A 330 20.98 2.88 15.61
CA ARG A 330 22.17 2.23 15.04
C ARG A 330 22.28 2.47 13.53
N GLN A 331 21.18 2.28 12.80
CA GLN A 331 21.11 2.48 11.36
C GLN A 331 21.36 3.94 10.98
N MET A 332 20.72 4.88 11.67
CA MET A 332 20.94 6.32 11.46
C MET A 332 22.39 6.72 11.71
N HIS A 333 23.03 6.24 12.78
CA HIS A 333 24.42 6.55 13.06
C HIS A 333 25.36 6.06 11.93
N GLY A 334 25.12 4.85 11.42
CA GLY A 334 25.85 4.29 10.30
C GLY A 334 25.74 5.17 9.06
N VAL A 335 24.52 5.42 8.57
CA VAL A 335 24.32 6.19 7.31
C VAL A 335 24.80 7.64 7.42
N LEU A 336 24.64 8.29 8.58
CA LEU A 336 25.06 9.68 8.77
C LEU A 336 26.59 9.85 8.75
N THR A 337 27.35 8.81 9.08
CA THR A 337 28.82 8.83 8.98
C THR A 337 29.27 8.89 7.51
N HIS A 338 28.46 8.37 6.59
CA HIS A 338 28.74 8.28 5.14
C HIS A 338 27.87 9.25 4.32
N GLN A 339 27.36 10.31 4.94
CA GLN A 339 26.35 11.21 4.36
C GLN A 339 26.81 12.03 3.15
N HIS A 340 28.12 12.13 2.93
CA HIS A 340 28.69 12.87 1.79
C HIS A 340 28.60 12.07 0.47
N TYR A 341 28.35 10.76 0.53
CA TYR A 341 28.10 9.97 -0.68
C TYR A 341 26.66 10.21 -1.17
N GLY A 342 26.55 10.98 -2.25
CA GLY A 342 25.29 11.48 -2.79
C GLY A 342 24.34 10.41 -3.29
N ILE A 343 23.02 10.66 -3.22
CA ILE A 343 21.99 9.85 -3.87
C ILE A 343 22.25 9.64 -5.37
N THR A 344 22.82 10.64 -6.04
CA THR A 344 23.22 10.55 -7.46
C THR A 344 24.32 9.49 -7.66
N ASP A 345 25.32 9.45 -6.77
CA ASP A 345 26.39 8.45 -6.81
C ASP A 345 25.85 7.05 -6.44
N LEU A 346 24.93 6.95 -5.47
CA LEU A 346 24.24 5.69 -5.11
C LEU A 346 23.47 5.10 -6.29
N ARG A 347 22.68 5.92 -7.00
CA ARG A 347 21.91 5.48 -8.17
C ARG A 347 22.80 5.07 -9.34
N ARG A 348 23.89 5.82 -9.59
CA ARG A 348 24.84 5.47 -10.65
C ARG A 348 25.46 4.10 -10.38
N ASP A 349 25.93 3.88 -9.16
CA ASP A 349 26.67 2.67 -8.79
C ASP A 349 25.75 1.46 -8.59
N GLY A 350 24.49 1.67 -8.22
CA GLY A 350 23.45 0.63 -8.12
C GLY A 350 22.79 0.25 -9.45
N GLY A 351 23.21 0.86 -10.57
CA GLY A 351 22.61 0.67 -11.90
C GLY A 351 21.56 1.75 -12.19
N ALA A 352 21.94 2.71 -13.04
CA ALA A 352 21.18 3.94 -13.31
C ALA A 352 19.72 3.76 -13.82
N ASN A 353 19.34 2.54 -14.22
CA ASN A 353 18.01 2.19 -14.75
C ASN A 353 17.17 1.33 -13.79
N GLY A 354 17.60 1.13 -12.55
CA GLY A 354 16.84 0.39 -11.55
C GLY A 354 15.63 1.17 -11.00
N PRO A 355 14.67 0.49 -10.33
CA PRO A 355 13.60 1.15 -9.59
C PRO A 355 14.16 2.12 -8.54
N PRO A 356 13.37 3.13 -8.10
CA PRO A 356 13.80 4.06 -7.07
C PRO A 356 14.34 3.34 -5.82
N LEU A 357 15.16 4.00 -5.01
CA LEU A 357 15.69 3.38 -3.79
C LEU A 357 14.60 3.30 -2.70
N PHE A 358 13.71 4.28 -2.68
CA PHE A 358 12.58 4.41 -1.75
C PHE A 358 11.56 5.38 -2.36
N LYS A 359 10.29 5.28 -1.92
CA LYS A 359 9.21 6.20 -2.29
C LYS A 359 8.78 7.14 -1.15
N PHE A 360 9.19 6.82 0.06
CA PHE A 360 8.87 7.56 1.28
C PHE A 360 10.02 8.47 1.69
N ASN A 361 9.70 9.62 2.30
CA ASN A 361 10.70 10.50 2.91
C ASN A 361 10.28 10.89 4.34
N VAL A 362 11.26 10.96 5.24
CA VAL A 362 11.07 11.46 6.61
C VAL A 362 12.09 12.57 6.85
N ASN A 363 11.62 13.82 6.80
CA ASN A 363 12.46 15.00 6.94
C ASN A 363 12.24 15.67 8.29
N ILE A 364 13.33 15.90 9.03
CA ILE A 364 13.28 16.51 10.36
C ILE A 364 14.08 17.81 10.32
N MET A 365 13.36 18.91 10.19
CA MET A 365 13.91 20.24 9.98
C MET A 365 14.10 20.95 11.31
N ARG A 366 15.34 20.93 11.82
CA ARG A 366 15.77 21.61 13.05
C ARG A 366 16.53 22.89 12.71
N PHE A 367 15.86 23.86 12.13
CA PHE A 367 16.43 25.19 11.92
C PHE A 367 15.92 26.12 13.02
N ASN A 368 16.84 26.76 13.73
CA ASN A 368 16.46 27.81 14.67
C ASN A 368 16.14 29.08 13.87
N TYR A 369 14.84 29.28 13.60
CA TYR A 369 14.31 30.50 12.98
C TYR A 369 14.05 31.61 14.02
N GLY A 370 14.55 31.49 15.26
CA GLY A 370 14.42 32.50 16.32
C GLY A 370 15.26 33.76 16.09
N PHE A 371 15.34 34.26 14.86
CA PHE A 371 15.86 35.58 14.54
C PHE A 371 14.71 36.59 14.44
N SER A 372 15.01 37.87 14.59
CA SER A 372 14.03 38.96 14.58
C SER A 372 14.40 40.03 13.56
N PHE A 373 13.39 40.72 13.03
CA PHE A 373 13.55 41.85 12.13
C PHE A 373 13.27 43.15 12.90
N ALA A 374 14.31 43.91 13.23
CA ALA A 374 14.20 45.11 14.07
C ALA A 374 13.48 44.86 15.41
N GLY A 375 13.76 43.71 16.05
CA GLY A 375 13.12 43.31 17.30
C GLY A 375 11.76 42.60 17.15
N HIS A 376 11.22 42.49 15.93
CA HIS A 376 9.97 41.77 15.67
C HIS A 376 10.21 40.29 15.43
N ASN A 377 9.43 39.44 16.12
CA ASN A 377 9.53 37.99 16.01
C ASN A 377 9.18 37.51 14.59
N ALA A 378 9.90 36.49 14.11
CA ALA A 378 9.72 35.92 12.78
C ALA A 378 9.42 34.41 12.84
N ILE A 379 8.54 33.93 11.98
CA ILE A 379 8.12 32.53 11.92
C ILE A 379 8.16 32.04 10.48
N ALA A 380 9.01 31.06 10.18
CA ALA A 380 9.11 30.49 8.84
C ALA A 380 8.04 29.42 8.58
N HIS A 381 7.37 29.50 7.44
CA HIS A 381 6.37 28.57 6.96
C HIS A 381 6.78 27.99 5.60
N ASN A 382 7.04 26.69 5.58
CA ASN A 382 7.38 26.00 4.35
C ASN A 382 6.13 25.79 3.49
N LEU A 383 6.26 26.07 2.20
CA LEU A 383 5.22 25.90 1.19
C LEU A 383 5.46 24.66 0.34
N SER A 384 6.69 24.41 -0.10
CA SER A 384 7.09 23.25 -0.93
C SER A 384 8.50 22.80 -0.56
N LEU A 385 8.71 21.48 -0.45
CA LEU A 385 10.03 20.86 -0.22
C LEU A 385 10.54 20.09 -1.46
N GLY A 386 9.80 20.13 -2.56
CA GLY A 386 10.09 19.36 -3.77
C GLY A 386 9.04 18.28 -4.07
N PRO A 387 9.31 17.41 -5.06
CA PRO A 387 8.38 16.34 -5.46
C PRO A 387 8.22 15.26 -4.38
N VAL A 388 7.06 14.62 -4.36
CA VAL A 388 6.73 13.50 -3.47
C VAL A 388 6.23 12.33 -4.30
N GLU A 389 6.96 11.21 -4.29
CA GLU A 389 6.58 10.01 -5.05
C GLU A 389 5.35 9.32 -4.46
N ASP A 390 5.32 9.13 -3.14
CA ASP A 390 4.24 8.49 -2.40
C ASP A 390 3.83 9.32 -1.17
N LEU A 391 4.61 9.26 -0.08
CA LEU A 391 4.39 9.99 1.17
C LEU A 391 5.70 10.63 1.67
N SER A 392 5.62 11.89 2.07
CA SER A 392 6.67 12.61 2.77
C SER A 392 6.16 13.12 4.12
N ILE A 393 6.86 12.79 5.20
CA ILE A 393 6.59 13.28 6.55
C ILE A 393 7.64 14.33 6.88
N ALA A 394 7.24 15.60 7.00
CA ALA A 394 8.13 16.68 7.39
C ALA A 394 7.77 17.18 8.79
N VAL A 395 8.74 17.13 9.72
CA VAL A 395 8.60 17.62 11.10
C VAL A 395 9.48 18.84 11.31
N TYR A 396 8.87 19.93 11.77
CA TYR A 396 9.55 21.20 12.00
C TYR A 396 9.68 21.46 13.50
N GLU A 397 10.92 21.50 13.97
CA GLU A 397 11.28 21.91 15.33
C GLU A 397 11.87 23.32 15.28
N ARG A 398 11.00 24.32 15.43
CA ARG A 398 11.35 25.74 15.24
C ARG A 398 12.13 26.32 16.43
N SER A 399 11.72 25.99 17.65
CA SER A 399 12.34 26.41 18.90
C SER A 399 11.89 25.54 20.07
N GLU A 400 12.64 25.56 21.16
CA GLU A 400 12.31 24.81 22.37
C GLU A 400 10.97 25.29 22.96
N GLY A 401 10.09 24.34 23.30
CA GLY A 401 8.78 24.63 23.89
C GLY A 401 7.64 24.95 22.91
N VAL A 402 7.94 25.17 21.61
CA VAL A 402 6.91 25.39 20.58
C VAL A 402 6.36 24.05 20.06
N PRO A 403 5.05 23.91 19.81
CA PRO A 403 4.48 22.71 19.19
C PRO A 403 5.17 22.37 17.87
N LEU A 404 5.50 21.09 17.68
CA LEU A 404 6.09 20.61 16.43
C LEU A 404 5.04 20.66 15.32
N ARG A 405 5.31 21.39 14.24
CA ARG A 405 4.50 21.30 13.02
C ARG A 405 4.86 20.01 12.30
N VAL A 406 3.86 19.30 11.82
CA VAL A 406 4.00 18.07 11.03
C VAL A 406 3.20 18.24 9.75
N ASP A 407 3.89 18.16 8.62
CA ASP A 407 3.27 18.14 7.29
C ASP A 407 3.34 16.70 6.76
N PHE A 408 2.19 16.20 6.32
CA PHE A 408 2.09 15.00 5.50
C PHE A 408 1.81 15.43 4.08
N ASP A 409 2.77 15.20 3.20
CA ASP A 409 2.65 15.46 1.77
C ASP A 409 2.51 14.15 1.03
N THR A 410 1.55 14.05 0.11
CA THR A 410 1.37 12.85 -0.70
C THR A 410 1.13 13.15 -2.16
N ASN A 411 1.32 12.15 -3.01
CA ASN A 411 1.01 12.23 -4.43
C ASN A 411 -0.51 12.28 -4.65
N PRO A 412 -1.08 13.36 -5.24
CA PRO A 412 -2.51 13.48 -5.53
C PRO A 412 -3.05 12.41 -6.48
N ALA A 413 -2.18 11.76 -7.26
CA ALA A 413 -2.58 10.66 -8.14
C ALA A 413 -2.82 9.35 -7.37
N LEU A 414 -2.36 9.26 -6.12
CA LEU A 414 -2.48 8.09 -5.26
C LEU A 414 -3.51 8.32 -4.14
N TYR A 415 -3.48 9.49 -3.50
CA TYR A 415 -4.23 9.71 -2.26
C TYR A 415 -5.16 10.90 -2.33
N SER A 416 -6.29 10.80 -1.62
CA SER A 416 -7.21 11.89 -1.38
C SER A 416 -6.85 12.67 -0.11
N ALA A 417 -7.42 13.87 0.06
CA ALA A 417 -7.24 14.64 1.30
C ALA A 417 -7.72 13.90 2.57
N ALA A 418 -8.73 13.03 2.43
CA ALA A 418 -9.24 12.24 3.55
C ALA A 418 -8.24 11.16 3.98
N ASP A 419 -7.58 10.49 3.03
CA ASP A 419 -6.58 9.45 3.30
C ASP A 419 -5.39 10.05 4.07
N ILE A 420 -4.91 11.21 3.64
CA ILE A 420 -3.77 11.90 4.29
C ILE A 420 -4.11 12.29 5.73
N ALA A 421 -5.32 12.79 5.96
CA ALA A 421 -5.80 13.16 7.28
C ALA A 421 -5.87 11.94 8.21
N ASP A 422 -6.39 10.81 7.71
CA ASP A 422 -6.44 9.55 8.46
C ASP A 422 -5.03 9.03 8.77
N TYR A 423 -4.12 8.99 7.78
CA TYR A 423 -2.72 8.58 8.00
C TYR A 423 -2.01 9.44 9.05
N GLN A 424 -2.21 10.75 9.02
CA GLN A 424 -1.61 11.64 10.00
C GLN A 424 -2.20 11.40 11.41
N GLU A 425 -3.51 11.18 11.53
CA GLU A 425 -4.14 10.85 12.82
C GLU A 425 -3.59 9.54 13.39
N ARG A 426 -3.47 8.50 12.57
CA ARG A 426 -2.86 7.21 12.96
C ARG A 426 -1.40 7.38 13.37
N PHE A 427 -0.64 8.19 12.66
CA PHE A 427 0.74 8.49 13.04
C PHE A 427 0.83 9.18 14.41
N PHE A 428 -0.07 10.12 14.72
CA PHE A 428 -0.11 10.75 16.04
C PHE A 428 -0.55 9.81 17.16
N LYS A 429 -1.50 8.90 16.89
CA LYS A 429 -1.86 7.81 17.80
C LYS A 429 -0.64 6.93 18.07
N LEU A 430 0.10 6.54 17.03
CA LEU A 430 1.32 5.76 17.14
C LEU A 430 2.38 6.48 17.98
N LEU A 431 2.64 7.77 17.75
CA LEU A 431 3.59 8.56 18.55
C LEU A 431 3.25 8.59 20.04
N THR A 432 1.98 8.44 20.38
CA THR A 432 1.54 8.32 21.78
C THR A 432 1.74 6.89 22.30
N ALA A 433 1.47 5.89 21.47
CA ALA A 433 1.58 4.47 21.84
C ALA A 433 3.04 4.01 22.04
N ILE A 434 4.00 4.57 21.30
CA ILE A 434 5.44 4.28 21.49
C ILE A 434 6.01 4.79 22.82
N ALA A 435 5.21 5.47 23.65
CA ALA A 435 5.60 5.84 25.00
C ALA A 435 5.79 4.62 25.92
N ASP A 436 5.19 3.47 25.57
CA ASP A 436 5.45 2.18 26.18
C ASP A 436 6.56 1.46 25.40
N PRO A 437 7.77 1.32 25.96
CA PRO A 437 8.92 0.74 25.26
C PRO A 437 8.80 -0.78 25.07
N ASP A 438 8.00 -1.47 25.90
CA ASP A 438 7.96 -2.94 25.96
C ASP A 438 6.80 -3.53 25.15
N VAL A 439 5.90 -2.67 24.63
CA VAL A 439 4.81 -3.11 23.77
C VAL A 439 5.36 -3.67 22.45
N ALA A 440 4.86 -4.86 22.07
CA ALA A 440 5.18 -5.45 20.78
C ALA A 440 4.55 -4.65 19.64
N ILE A 441 5.29 -4.45 18.54
CA ILE A 441 4.83 -3.66 17.38
C ILE A 441 3.50 -4.17 16.84
N GLY A 442 3.29 -5.49 16.79
CA GLY A 442 2.05 -6.13 16.31
C GLY A 442 0.82 -5.84 17.19
N ARG A 443 1.02 -5.44 18.45
CA ARG A 443 -0.06 -5.12 19.41
C ARG A 443 -0.44 -3.65 19.44
N LEU A 444 0.29 -2.79 18.73
CA LEU A 444 -0.06 -1.38 18.60
C LEU A 444 -1.40 -1.25 17.86
N GLU A 445 -2.36 -0.60 18.50
CA GLU A 445 -3.69 -0.32 17.95
C GLU A 445 -3.63 0.97 17.14
N LEU A 446 -3.82 0.86 15.82
CA LEU A 446 -3.83 1.99 14.88
C LEU A 446 -5.24 2.33 14.39
N LEU A 447 -6.19 1.40 14.56
CA LEU A 447 -7.58 1.63 14.18
C LEU A 447 -8.23 2.57 15.19
N SER A 448 -9.12 3.42 14.70
CA SER A 448 -10.04 4.12 15.59
C SER A 448 -11.03 3.13 16.22
N ALA A 449 -11.62 3.51 17.36
CA ALA A 449 -12.66 2.70 17.98
C ALA A 449 -13.87 2.48 17.05
N ALA A 450 -14.19 3.46 16.19
CA ALA A 450 -15.27 3.36 15.22
C ALA A 450 -14.96 2.33 14.13
N GLU A 451 -13.75 2.35 13.57
CA GLU A 451 -13.30 1.36 12.57
C GLU A 451 -13.27 -0.04 13.15
N ARG A 452 -12.76 -0.18 14.38
CA ARG A 452 -12.72 -1.46 15.07
C ARG A 452 -14.13 -2.02 15.26
N ARG A 453 -15.09 -1.18 15.69
CA ARG A 453 -16.49 -1.58 15.82
C ARG A 453 -17.07 -1.98 14.47
N GLN A 454 -16.80 -1.20 13.42
CA GLN A 454 -17.29 -1.51 12.08
C GLN A 454 -16.79 -2.87 11.59
N LEU A 455 -15.49 -3.14 11.72
CA LEU A 455 -14.85 -4.38 11.26
C LEU A 455 -15.23 -5.60 12.08
N LEU A 456 -15.33 -5.46 13.41
CA LEU A 456 -15.53 -6.59 14.32
C LEU A 456 -16.99 -6.87 14.63
N GLU A 457 -17.83 -5.84 14.65
CA GLU A 457 -19.23 -5.94 15.06
C GLU A 457 -20.17 -5.69 13.87
N GLU A 458 -20.11 -4.52 13.22
CA GLU A 458 -21.12 -4.12 12.25
C GLU A 458 -21.10 -4.98 10.98
N TRP A 459 -19.91 -5.26 10.41
CA TRP A 459 -19.77 -6.15 9.25
C TRP A 459 -19.98 -7.62 9.59
N ASN A 460 -19.77 -8.02 10.85
CA ASN A 460 -19.95 -9.40 11.30
C ASN A 460 -21.30 -9.63 11.99
N ALA A 461 -22.23 -8.67 11.94
CA ALA A 461 -23.57 -8.78 12.50
C ALA A 461 -24.47 -9.70 11.65
N THR A 462 -24.04 -10.95 11.45
CA THR A 462 -24.66 -11.96 10.58
C THR A 462 -25.36 -13.07 11.37
N ASP A 463 -25.55 -12.89 12.68
CA ASP A 463 -26.19 -13.88 13.55
C ASP A 463 -27.63 -14.16 13.11
N ARG A 464 -27.95 -15.45 12.91
CA ARG A 464 -29.28 -15.92 12.54
C ARG A 464 -29.62 -17.21 13.27
N VAL A 465 -30.80 -17.26 13.87
CA VAL A 465 -31.33 -18.51 14.43
C VAL A 465 -31.87 -19.35 13.28
N LEU A 466 -31.26 -20.51 13.07
CA LEU A 466 -31.73 -21.50 12.11
C LEU A 466 -32.56 -22.56 12.83
N GLY A 467 -33.59 -23.08 12.17
CA GLY A 467 -34.27 -24.28 12.63
C GLY A 467 -33.27 -25.42 12.67
N GLY A 468 -33.08 -26.05 13.84
CA GLY A 468 -32.21 -27.21 13.96
C GLY A 468 -32.63 -28.34 13.01
N GLY A 469 -31.72 -29.26 12.74
CA GLY A 469 -31.96 -30.41 11.85
C GLY A 469 -30.84 -30.59 10.84
N THR A 470 -31.10 -31.44 9.87
CA THR A 470 -30.15 -31.88 8.86
C THR A 470 -30.66 -31.59 7.45
N LEU A 471 -29.78 -31.71 6.45
CA LEU A 471 -30.18 -31.58 5.06
C LEU A 471 -31.24 -32.62 4.69
N VAL A 472 -31.16 -33.84 5.24
CA VAL A 472 -32.14 -34.89 4.92
C VAL A 472 -33.53 -34.57 5.48
N ASP A 473 -33.60 -33.88 6.61
CA ASP A 473 -34.88 -33.39 7.17
C ASP A 473 -35.50 -32.32 6.25
N ALA A 474 -34.69 -31.38 5.77
CA ALA A 474 -35.13 -30.33 4.86
C ALA A 474 -35.64 -30.92 3.53
N LEU A 475 -34.92 -31.89 2.97
CA LEU A 475 -35.31 -32.58 1.74
C LEU A 475 -36.59 -33.40 1.92
N GLY A 476 -36.70 -34.14 3.03
CA GLY A 476 -37.90 -34.91 3.37
C GLY A 476 -39.13 -34.01 3.55
N ALA A 477 -38.96 -32.85 4.18
CA ALA A 477 -40.02 -31.85 4.33
C ALA A 477 -40.51 -31.31 2.97
N GLN A 478 -39.60 -31.04 2.03
CA GLN A 478 -39.98 -30.62 0.68
C GLN A 478 -40.70 -31.73 -0.09
N ALA A 479 -40.23 -32.98 0.02
CA ALA A 479 -40.88 -34.12 -0.61
C ALA A 479 -42.29 -34.39 -0.07
N ALA A 480 -42.51 -34.21 1.23
CA ALA A 480 -43.84 -34.30 1.83
C ALA A 480 -44.75 -33.14 1.41
N ALA A 481 -44.22 -31.92 1.30
CA ALA A 481 -44.99 -30.75 0.93
C ALA A 481 -45.35 -30.69 -0.56
N ARG A 482 -44.50 -31.26 -1.44
CA ARG A 482 -44.58 -31.10 -2.90
C ARG A 482 -44.26 -32.40 -3.67
N PRO A 483 -44.96 -33.51 -3.40
CA PRO A 483 -44.58 -34.82 -3.93
C PRO A 483 -44.52 -34.88 -5.46
N ASP A 484 -45.44 -34.20 -6.15
CA ASP A 484 -45.57 -34.24 -7.61
C ASP A 484 -44.73 -33.17 -8.33
N ALA A 485 -44.10 -32.25 -7.60
CA ALA A 485 -43.27 -31.21 -8.21
C ALA A 485 -41.97 -31.82 -8.77
N VAL A 486 -41.45 -31.25 -9.86
CA VAL A 486 -40.19 -31.72 -10.47
C VAL A 486 -39.00 -31.28 -9.61
N ALA A 487 -38.29 -32.25 -9.05
CA ALA A 487 -37.09 -32.04 -8.25
C ALA A 487 -35.84 -31.92 -9.12
N ALA A 488 -35.67 -32.81 -10.09
CA ALA A 488 -34.47 -32.84 -10.93
C ALA A 488 -34.78 -33.17 -12.39
N VAL A 489 -34.02 -32.59 -13.30
CA VAL A 489 -34.07 -32.82 -14.75
C VAL A 489 -32.66 -33.11 -15.24
N PHE A 490 -32.51 -34.15 -16.05
CA PHE A 490 -31.28 -34.46 -16.78
C PHE A 490 -31.68 -35.02 -18.15
N GLU A 491 -31.27 -34.32 -19.21
CA GLU A 491 -31.71 -34.62 -20.59
C GLU A 491 -33.25 -34.70 -20.66
N ASP A 492 -33.79 -35.76 -21.25
CA ASP A 492 -35.24 -35.97 -21.37
C ASP A 492 -35.88 -36.58 -20.10
N ALA A 493 -35.07 -36.94 -19.10
CA ALA A 493 -35.52 -37.57 -17.87
C ALA A 493 -35.79 -36.55 -16.76
N ARG A 494 -36.82 -36.84 -15.95
CA ARG A 494 -37.21 -36.04 -14.79
C ARG A 494 -37.53 -36.92 -13.60
N LEU A 495 -37.26 -36.41 -12.40
CA LEU A 495 -37.72 -36.98 -11.14
C LEU A 495 -38.61 -35.97 -10.42
N SER A 496 -39.76 -36.43 -9.94
CA SER A 496 -40.51 -35.70 -8.93
C SER A 496 -39.80 -35.76 -7.57
N TYR A 497 -40.17 -34.90 -6.64
CA TYR A 497 -39.67 -34.97 -5.27
C TYR A 497 -40.02 -36.30 -4.60
N ALA A 498 -41.22 -36.86 -4.83
CA ALA A 498 -41.60 -38.16 -4.28
C ALA A 498 -40.77 -39.31 -4.88
N GLU A 499 -40.46 -39.26 -6.17
CA GLU A 499 -39.64 -40.28 -6.83
C GLU A 499 -38.18 -40.22 -6.35
N LEU A 500 -37.62 -39.01 -6.23
CA LEU A 500 -36.27 -38.80 -5.70
C LEU A 500 -36.16 -39.29 -4.26
N GLU A 501 -37.13 -38.93 -3.41
CA GLU A 501 -37.19 -39.36 -2.01
C GLU A 501 -37.29 -40.88 -1.91
N ALA A 502 -38.17 -41.52 -2.68
CA ALA A 502 -38.34 -42.98 -2.67
C ALA A 502 -37.06 -43.71 -3.09
N ARG A 503 -36.42 -43.31 -4.20
CA ARG A 503 -35.18 -43.93 -4.69
C ARG A 503 -34.01 -43.72 -3.73
N ALA A 504 -33.89 -42.53 -3.16
CA ALA A 504 -32.84 -42.24 -2.18
C ALA A 504 -33.05 -43.05 -0.88
N ASN A 505 -34.29 -43.21 -0.41
CA ASN A 505 -34.62 -44.04 0.75
C ASN A 505 -34.31 -45.53 0.50
N GLN A 506 -34.62 -46.04 -0.71
CA GLN A 506 -34.29 -47.41 -1.10
C GLN A 506 -32.79 -47.67 -1.08
N LEU A 507 -32.00 -46.75 -1.64
CA LEU A 507 -30.55 -46.81 -1.56
C LEU A 507 -30.07 -46.74 -0.11
N ALA A 508 -30.64 -45.85 0.70
CA ALA A 508 -30.27 -45.72 2.12
C ALA A 508 -30.50 -47.02 2.91
N HIS A 509 -31.65 -47.70 2.72
CA HIS A 509 -31.91 -49.02 3.33
C HIS A 509 -30.91 -50.08 2.88
N HIS A 510 -30.55 -50.08 1.60
CA HIS A 510 -29.54 -50.99 1.09
C HIS A 510 -28.17 -50.74 1.74
N LEU A 511 -27.72 -49.48 1.77
CA LEU A 511 -26.46 -49.07 2.40
C LEU A 511 -26.42 -49.43 3.89
N ARG A 512 -27.52 -49.19 4.61
CA ARG A 512 -27.71 -49.62 6.01
C ARG A 512 -27.51 -51.13 6.18
N GLY A 513 -28.04 -51.93 5.26
CA GLY A 513 -27.85 -53.39 5.23
C GLY A 513 -26.40 -53.82 5.00
N LEU A 514 -25.57 -52.94 4.43
CA LEU A 514 -24.13 -53.13 4.26
C LEU A 514 -23.29 -52.59 5.42
N GLY A 515 -23.93 -52.08 6.49
CA GLY A 515 -23.26 -51.55 7.67
C GLY A 515 -22.91 -50.06 7.61
N VAL A 516 -23.41 -49.32 6.61
CA VAL A 516 -23.25 -47.86 6.52
C VAL A 516 -24.10 -47.18 7.61
N GLY A 517 -23.56 -46.12 8.22
CA GLY A 517 -24.24 -45.36 9.27
C GLY A 517 -23.57 -44.00 9.56
N ALA A 518 -23.93 -43.39 10.70
CA ALA A 518 -23.34 -42.14 11.17
C ALA A 518 -21.80 -42.21 11.23
N GLU A 519 -21.15 -41.11 10.84
CA GLU A 519 -19.67 -40.97 10.82
C GLU A 519 -18.93 -41.97 9.91
N THR A 520 -19.64 -42.67 9.04
CA THR A 520 -19.01 -43.45 7.96
C THR A 520 -18.89 -42.61 6.69
N VAL A 521 -17.86 -42.90 5.88
CA VAL A 521 -17.61 -42.23 4.59
C VAL A 521 -17.92 -43.21 3.46
N VAL A 522 -18.72 -42.76 2.50
CA VAL A 522 -19.04 -43.53 1.29
C VAL A 522 -18.57 -42.77 0.05
N GLY A 523 -17.72 -43.41 -0.75
CA GLY A 523 -17.30 -42.86 -2.04
C GLY A 523 -18.44 -42.81 -3.04
N LEU A 524 -18.52 -41.74 -3.84
CA LEU A 524 -19.49 -41.55 -4.90
C LEU A 524 -18.75 -41.27 -6.22
N CYS A 525 -18.60 -42.29 -7.06
CA CYS A 525 -17.92 -42.21 -8.35
C CYS A 525 -18.92 -42.39 -9.48
N LEU A 526 -19.61 -41.30 -9.83
CA LEU A 526 -20.63 -41.25 -10.86
C LEU A 526 -20.45 -40.01 -11.74
N GLU A 527 -20.87 -40.11 -13.00
CA GLU A 527 -21.01 -38.96 -13.89
C GLU A 527 -22.31 -38.20 -13.59
N ARG A 528 -22.38 -36.92 -14.02
CA ARG A 528 -23.56 -36.07 -13.87
C ARG A 528 -24.79 -36.77 -14.46
N SER A 529 -25.75 -37.09 -13.59
CA SER A 529 -26.94 -37.88 -13.91
C SER A 529 -27.95 -37.79 -12.76
N LEU A 530 -29.16 -38.31 -12.97
CA LEU A 530 -30.14 -38.46 -11.89
C LEU A 530 -29.66 -39.45 -10.81
N GLU A 531 -28.94 -40.51 -11.21
CA GLU A 531 -28.42 -41.52 -10.27
C GLU A 531 -27.30 -40.97 -9.38
N MET A 532 -26.53 -39.99 -9.86
CA MET A 532 -25.58 -39.23 -9.03
C MET A 532 -26.30 -38.51 -7.89
N LEU A 533 -27.44 -37.88 -8.18
CA LEU A 533 -28.23 -37.16 -7.19
C LEU A 533 -28.88 -38.13 -6.19
N VAL A 534 -29.44 -39.24 -6.67
CA VAL A 534 -29.98 -40.32 -5.83
C VAL A 534 -28.89 -40.90 -4.93
N GLY A 535 -27.69 -41.12 -5.47
CA GLY A 535 -26.52 -41.60 -4.74
C GLY A 535 -26.12 -40.69 -3.60
N LEU A 536 -25.96 -39.40 -3.88
CA LEU A 536 -25.62 -38.38 -2.89
C LEU A 536 -26.64 -38.34 -1.74
N ILE A 537 -27.93 -38.23 -2.06
CA ILE A 537 -28.99 -38.12 -1.05
C ILE A 537 -29.16 -39.44 -0.29
N GLY A 538 -29.01 -40.58 -0.96
CA GLY A 538 -29.12 -41.90 -0.34
C GLY A 538 -28.00 -42.17 0.67
N ILE A 539 -26.77 -41.72 0.39
CA ILE A 539 -25.64 -41.78 1.35
C ILE A 539 -25.98 -40.97 2.61
N LEU A 540 -26.42 -39.71 2.43
CA LEU A 540 -26.80 -38.84 3.55
C LEU A 540 -27.95 -39.44 4.37
N LYS A 541 -28.96 -40.02 3.71
CA LYS A 541 -30.10 -40.67 4.36
C LYS A 541 -29.75 -41.99 5.06
N ALA A 542 -28.65 -42.64 4.67
CA ALA A 542 -28.09 -43.74 5.45
C ALA A 542 -27.38 -43.26 6.73
N GLY A 543 -27.17 -41.94 6.85
CA GLY A 543 -26.48 -41.27 7.95
C GLY A 543 -24.99 -41.00 7.67
N ALA A 544 -24.49 -41.37 6.49
CA ALA A 544 -23.08 -41.27 6.15
C ALA A 544 -22.72 -39.98 5.43
N GLY A 545 -21.45 -39.59 5.48
CA GLY A 545 -20.90 -38.53 4.65
C GLY A 545 -20.48 -39.06 3.29
N TYR A 546 -20.80 -38.34 2.21
CA TYR A 546 -20.33 -38.73 0.88
C TYR A 546 -18.95 -38.12 0.55
N LEU A 547 -18.13 -38.89 -0.17
CA LEU A 547 -16.89 -38.46 -0.79
C LEU A 547 -17.06 -38.51 -2.30
N PRO A 548 -17.25 -37.37 -3.00
CA PRO A 548 -17.32 -37.35 -4.45
C PRO A 548 -15.96 -37.70 -5.05
N LEU A 549 -15.99 -38.58 -6.05
CA LEU A 549 -14.84 -39.08 -6.78
C LEU A 549 -15.06 -38.79 -8.26
N ASP A 550 -14.38 -37.77 -8.80
CA ASP A 550 -14.50 -37.44 -10.22
C ASP A 550 -13.87 -38.56 -11.07
N PRO A 551 -14.65 -39.25 -11.92
CA PRO A 551 -14.12 -40.36 -12.71
C PRO A 551 -13.00 -39.94 -13.65
N SER A 552 -12.90 -38.65 -14.00
CA SER A 552 -11.83 -38.12 -14.86
C SER A 552 -10.46 -38.06 -14.18
N TYR A 553 -10.40 -38.18 -12.85
CA TYR A 553 -9.14 -38.16 -12.13
C TYR A 553 -8.30 -39.43 -12.38
N PRO A 554 -6.96 -39.33 -12.28
CA PRO A 554 -6.11 -40.50 -12.32
C PRO A 554 -6.46 -41.51 -11.20
N ALA A 555 -6.39 -42.80 -11.50
CA ALA A 555 -6.71 -43.87 -10.54
C ALA A 555 -5.91 -43.75 -9.23
N GLU A 556 -4.63 -43.38 -9.31
CA GLU A 556 -3.78 -43.15 -8.13
C GLU A 556 -4.35 -42.07 -7.20
N ARG A 557 -4.88 -40.98 -7.77
CA ARG A 557 -5.51 -39.91 -6.99
C ARG A 557 -6.80 -40.39 -6.34
N LEU A 558 -7.61 -41.16 -7.05
CA LEU A 558 -8.84 -41.75 -6.50
C LEU A 558 -8.54 -42.73 -5.38
N GLY A 559 -7.53 -43.59 -5.55
CA GLY A 559 -7.03 -44.51 -4.53
C GLY A 559 -6.55 -43.78 -3.29
N PHE A 560 -5.74 -42.74 -3.45
CA PHE A 560 -5.30 -41.89 -2.34
C PHE A 560 -6.49 -41.30 -1.56
N MET A 561 -7.49 -40.73 -2.25
CA MET A 561 -8.67 -40.16 -1.59
C MET A 561 -9.48 -41.20 -0.82
N LEU A 562 -9.60 -42.42 -1.36
CA LEU A 562 -10.29 -43.53 -0.69
C LEU A 562 -9.54 -44.00 0.56
N GLU A 563 -8.23 -44.15 0.46
CA GLU A 563 -7.36 -44.58 1.56
C GLU A 563 -7.34 -43.54 2.69
N ASP A 564 -7.12 -42.26 2.35
CA ASP A 564 -7.02 -41.16 3.32
C ASP A 564 -8.36 -40.87 4.03
N SER A 565 -9.49 -41.00 3.32
CA SER A 565 -10.82 -40.82 3.90
C SER A 565 -11.34 -42.03 4.69
N GLY A 566 -10.71 -43.21 4.53
CA GLY A 566 -11.20 -44.46 5.10
C GLY A 566 -12.50 -44.98 4.47
N ALA A 567 -12.86 -44.52 3.27
CA ALA A 567 -14.09 -44.94 2.59
C ALA A 567 -14.01 -46.42 2.17
N ALA A 568 -14.72 -47.29 2.91
CA ALA A 568 -14.72 -48.73 2.67
C ALA A 568 -15.71 -49.19 1.58
N LEU A 569 -16.61 -48.30 1.13
CA LEU A 569 -17.63 -48.56 0.13
C LEU A 569 -17.65 -47.43 -0.89
N VAL A 570 -17.76 -47.75 -2.18
CA VAL A 570 -17.89 -46.80 -3.29
C VAL A 570 -19.11 -47.14 -4.13
N ILE A 571 -19.99 -46.15 -4.31
CA ILE A 571 -21.12 -46.21 -5.24
C ILE A 571 -20.64 -45.81 -6.63
N THR A 572 -20.92 -46.65 -7.63
CA THR A 572 -20.50 -46.43 -9.02
C THR A 572 -21.44 -47.16 -10.00
N THR A 573 -21.06 -47.25 -11.28
CA THR A 573 -21.69 -48.11 -12.30
C THR A 573 -20.69 -49.15 -12.80
N ALA A 574 -21.17 -50.24 -13.40
CA ALA A 574 -20.28 -51.26 -13.97
C ALA A 574 -19.27 -50.67 -14.98
N ALA A 575 -19.70 -49.69 -15.79
CA ALA A 575 -18.84 -49.03 -16.77
C ALA A 575 -17.70 -48.19 -16.16
N LEU A 576 -17.90 -47.65 -14.95
CA LEU A 576 -16.91 -46.83 -14.24
C LEU A 576 -16.07 -47.64 -13.25
N GLY A 577 -16.51 -48.85 -12.89
CA GLY A 577 -15.88 -49.71 -11.88
C GLY A 577 -14.40 -49.99 -12.13
N ASP A 578 -13.98 -50.12 -13.39
CA ASP A 578 -12.58 -50.37 -13.77
C ASP A 578 -11.68 -49.13 -13.58
N ARG A 579 -12.24 -47.92 -13.67
CA ARG A 579 -11.48 -46.66 -13.52
C ARG A 579 -11.06 -46.40 -12.06
N LEU A 580 -11.77 -47.01 -11.12
CA LEU A 580 -11.48 -46.92 -9.69
C LEU A 580 -10.29 -47.78 -9.26
N GLY A 581 -9.68 -48.59 -10.14
CA GLY A 581 -8.56 -49.46 -9.76
C GLY A 581 -8.92 -50.48 -8.66
N HIS A 582 -7.89 -51.04 -8.02
CA HIS A 582 -8.02 -52.01 -6.92
C HIS A 582 -7.51 -51.38 -5.60
N HIS A 583 -8.33 -50.53 -4.99
CA HIS A 583 -7.97 -49.78 -3.77
C HIS A 583 -8.70 -50.28 -2.51
N GLY A 584 -9.07 -51.57 -2.46
CA GLY A 584 -9.62 -52.23 -1.27
C GLY A 584 -11.06 -51.88 -0.88
N ALA A 585 -11.64 -50.79 -1.41
CA ALA A 585 -13.03 -50.42 -1.17
C ALA A 585 -14.01 -51.34 -1.92
N ARG A 586 -15.09 -51.75 -1.26
CA ARG A 586 -16.16 -52.53 -1.88
C ARG A 586 -16.91 -51.64 -2.89
N ARG A 587 -17.20 -52.16 -4.08
CA ARG A 587 -17.99 -51.44 -5.08
C ARG A 587 -19.48 -51.82 -4.98
N LEU A 588 -20.34 -50.80 -5.01
CA LEU A 588 -21.78 -50.90 -5.19
C LEU A 588 -22.14 -50.32 -6.56
N GLU A 589 -22.35 -51.21 -7.52
CA GLU A 589 -22.70 -50.86 -8.90
C GLU A 589 -24.23 -50.69 -9.02
N LEU A 590 -24.71 -49.46 -9.21
CA LEU A 590 -26.14 -49.13 -9.18
C LEU A 590 -26.93 -49.83 -10.30
N ASP A 591 -26.32 -49.96 -11.48
CA ASP A 591 -26.91 -50.56 -12.68
C ASP A 591 -27.07 -52.07 -12.56
N THR A 592 -26.09 -52.77 -11.98
CA THR A 592 -26.17 -54.23 -11.77
C THR A 592 -27.07 -54.60 -10.59
N GLN A 593 -27.24 -53.70 -9.62
CA GLN A 593 -28.07 -53.93 -8.43
C GLN A 593 -29.46 -53.28 -8.49
N ALA A 594 -29.86 -52.71 -9.64
CA ALA A 594 -31.11 -51.97 -9.78
C ALA A 594 -32.35 -52.72 -9.26
N ALA A 595 -32.47 -54.02 -9.55
CA ALA A 595 -33.59 -54.85 -9.09
C ALA A 595 -33.60 -55.04 -7.55
N ALA A 596 -32.42 -55.18 -6.94
CA ALA A 596 -32.28 -55.32 -5.49
C ALA A 596 -32.59 -54.00 -4.77
N LEU A 597 -32.19 -52.87 -5.35
CA LEU A 597 -32.52 -51.52 -4.85
C LEU A 597 -34.02 -51.24 -4.96
N ALA A 598 -34.64 -51.55 -6.11
CA ALA A 598 -36.08 -51.36 -6.32
C ALA A 598 -36.97 -52.16 -5.34
N GLY A 599 -36.45 -53.27 -4.80
CA GLY A 599 -37.14 -54.08 -3.79
C GLY A 599 -37.01 -53.56 -2.35
N GLN A 600 -36.20 -52.51 -2.09
CA GLN A 600 -36.05 -51.93 -0.77
C GLN A 600 -37.28 -51.06 -0.39
N PRO A 601 -37.49 -50.79 0.91
CA PRO A 601 -38.53 -49.88 1.35
C PRO A 601 -38.32 -48.46 0.82
N THR A 602 -39.42 -47.77 0.46
CA THR A 602 -39.42 -46.41 -0.07
C THR A 602 -39.54 -45.31 0.98
N HIS A 603 -39.85 -45.67 2.23
CA HIS A 603 -39.89 -44.73 3.36
C HIS A 603 -38.50 -44.55 3.97
N ALA A 604 -38.24 -43.39 4.58
CA ALA A 604 -36.93 -43.08 5.17
C ALA A 604 -36.54 -44.10 6.27
N PRO A 605 -35.26 -44.50 6.35
CA PRO A 605 -34.79 -45.37 7.42
C PRO A 605 -34.92 -44.67 8.77
N ALA A 606 -35.30 -45.43 9.81
CA ALA A 606 -35.36 -44.92 11.18
C ALA A 606 -33.93 -44.76 11.74
N ILE A 607 -33.36 -43.56 11.56
CA ILE A 607 -32.06 -43.17 12.10
C ILE A 607 -32.16 -41.85 12.86
N THR A 608 -31.23 -41.65 13.80
CA THR A 608 -31.01 -40.36 14.44
C THR A 608 -29.74 -39.76 13.84
N LEU A 609 -29.88 -38.62 13.17
CA LEU A 609 -28.78 -37.87 12.59
C LEU A 609 -28.70 -36.51 13.29
N GLU A 610 -27.53 -36.19 13.83
CA GLU A 610 -27.26 -34.94 14.51
C GLU A 610 -26.73 -33.90 13.53
N PRO A 611 -27.00 -32.59 13.73
CA PRO A 611 -26.45 -31.53 12.87
C PRO A 611 -24.91 -31.53 12.81
N GLN A 612 -24.25 -32.07 13.82
CA GLN A 612 -22.78 -32.16 13.89
C GLN A 612 -22.23 -33.31 13.06
N ASN A 613 -23.06 -34.24 12.59
CA ASN A 613 -22.59 -35.37 11.79
C ASN A 613 -22.06 -34.91 10.44
N LEU A 614 -21.10 -35.69 9.93
CA LEU A 614 -20.48 -35.50 8.63
C LEU A 614 -21.53 -35.57 7.50
N ALA A 615 -21.56 -34.53 6.65
CA ALA A 615 -22.37 -34.50 5.43
C ALA A 615 -21.53 -34.88 4.21
N TYR A 616 -20.32 -34.32 4.07
CA TYR A 616 -19.44 -34.65 2.96
C TYR A 616 -17.97 -34.39 3.26
N ILE A 617 -17.10 -34.97 2.44
CA ILE A 617 -15.67 -34.66 2.37
C ILE A 617 -15.32 -34.26 0.94
N ILE A 618 -14.77 -33.06 0.72
CA ILE A 618 -14.26 -32.64 -0.59
C ILE A 618 -12.75 -32.39 -0.50
N TYR A 619 -11.98 -32.97 -1.43
CA TYR A 619 -10.53 -32.80 -1.46
C TYR A 619 -10.10 -31.53 -2.19
N THR A 620 -9.19 -30.79 -1.57
CA THR A 620 -8.55 -29.60 -2.14
C THR A 620 -7.08 -29.88 -2.46
N SER A 621 -6.45 -29.09 -3.34
CA SER A 621 -5.09 -29.32 -3.83
C SER A 621 -3.99 -29.29 -2.76
N GLY A 622 -4.26 -28.70 -1.58
CA GLY A 622 -3.33 -28.64 -0.45
C GLY A 622 -2.06 -27.82 -0.74
N SER A 623 -1.74 -26.84 0.10
CA SER A 623 -0.52 -26.03 -0.06
C SER A 623 0.79 -26.82 0.02
N THR A 624 0.74 -28.04 0.57
CA THR A 624 1.88 -28.97 0.70
C THR A 624 2.03 -29.93 -0.47
N GLY A 625 1.18 -29.84 -1.50
CA GLY A 625 1.18 -30.73 -2.67
C GLY A 625 0.41 -32.05 -2.49
N THR A 626 0.12 -32.43 -1.25
CA THR A 626 -0.77 -33.56 -0.93
C THR A 626 -2.21 -33.06 -0.78
N PRO A 627 -3.18 -33.62 -1.52
CA PRO A 627 -4.58 -33.24 -1.40
C PRO A 627 -5.11 -33.45 0.03
N LYS A 628 -6.00 -32.57 0.50
CA LYS A 628 -6.59 -32.65 1.86
C LYS A 628 -8.12 -32.66 1.79
N GLY A 629 -8.74 -33.62 2.47
CA GLY A 629 -10.19 -33.71 2.61
C GLY A 629 -10.73 -32.67 3.60
N VAL A 630 -11.67 -31.84 3.15
CA VAL A 630 -12.41 -30.89 3.99
C VAL A 630 -13.72 -31.56 4.42
N ALA A 631 -13.81 -31.92 5.69
CA ALA A 631 -15.01 -32.50 6.30
C ALA A 631 -16.00 -31.40 6.66
N VAL A 632 -17.22 -31.47 6.11
CA VAL A 632 -18.29 -30.50 6.35
C VAL A 632 -19.48 -31.19 6.99
N THR A 633 -20.02 -30.58 8.04
CA THR A 633 -21.17 -31.11 8.81
C THR A 633 -22.51 -30.69 8.20
N HIS A 634 -23.58 -31.37 8.60
CA HIS A 634 -24.93 -30.97 8.24
C HIS A 634 -25.26 -29.54 8.69
N ALA A 635 -24.83 -29.12 9.89
CA ALA A 635 -25.08 -27.78 10.41
C ALA A 635 -24.45 -26.69 9.53
N GLY A 636 -23.19 -26.88 9.10
CA GLY A 636 -22.53 -25.94 8.18
C GLY A 636 -23.26 -25.86 6.83
N LEU A 637 -23.71 -27.00 6.31
CA LEU A 637 -24.42 -27.07 5.04
C LEU A 637 -25.82 -26.43 5.09
N CYS A 638 -26.58 -26.68 6.15
CA CYS A 638 -27.88 -26.05 6.37
C CYS A 638 -27.75 -24.53 6.54
N SER A 639 -26.69 -24.07 7.22
CA SER A 639 -26.39 -22.65 7.35
C SER A 639 -26.10 -21.99 6.01
N LEU A 640 -25.23 -22.61 5.18
CA LEU A 640 -24.96 -22.15 3.82
C LEU A 640 -26.24 -22.08 2.98
N ALA A 641 -27.04 -23.15 2.97
CA ALA A 641 -28.27 -23.22 2.21
C ALA A 641 -29.26 -22.11 2.62
N ALA A 642 -29.48 -21.92 3.92
CA ALA A 642 -30.37 -20.89 4.44
C ALA A 642 -29.91 -19.47 4.06
N ALA A 643 -28.61 -19.21 4.14
CA ALA A 643 -28.04 -17.92 3.75
C ALA A 643 -28.20 -17.66 2.24
N GLN A 644 -27.89 -18.65 1.39
CA GLN A 644 -27.95 -18.49 -0.06
C GLN A 644 -29.37 -18.46 -0.61
N ILE A 645 -30.28 -19.31 -0.11
CA ILE A 645 -31.70 -19.30 -0.50
C ILE A 645 -32.32 -17.92 -0.23
N ASP A 646 -32.03 -17.35 0.93
CA ASP A 646 -32.49 -16.01 1.31
C ASP A 646 -31.84 -14.92 0.44
N ARG A 647 -30.50 -14.93 0.34
CA ARG A 647 -29.73 -13.90 -0.38
C ARG A 647 -30.04 -13.84 -1.88
N PHE A 648 -30.30 -15.00 -2.49
CA PHE A 648 -30.62 -15.14 -3.90
C PHE A 648 -32.11 -15.25 -4.17
N ALA A 649 -32.96 -15.14 -3.14
CA ALA A 649 -34.42 -15.20 -3.24
C ALA A 649 -34.93 -16.45 -4.00
N ILE A 650 -34.34 -17.60 -3.70
CA ILE A 650 -34.65 -18.85 -4.39
C ILE A 650 -36.01 -19.35 -3.90
N THR A 651 -36.97 -19.39 -4.81
CA THR A 651 -38.31 -19.90 -4.53
C THR A 651 -38.47 -21.30 -5.11
N SER A 652 -39.54 -21.98 -4.73
CA SER A 652 -39.90 -23.27 -5.31
C SER A 652 -40.22 -23.26 -6.81
N HIS A 653 -40.36 -22.08 -7.43
CA HIS A 653 -40.53 -21.94 -8.87
C HIS A 653 -39.20 -21.74 -9.59
N ALA A 654 -38.09 -21.62 -8.85
CA ALA A 654 -36.77 -21.47 -9.42
C ALA A 654 -36.32 -22.74 -10.14
N ARG A 655 -35.37 -22.54 -11.05
CA ARG A 655 -34.70 -23.60 -11.80
C ARG A 655 -33.21 -23.34 -11.71
N VAL A 656 -32.54 -24.14 -10.89
CA VAL A 656 -31.13 -23.96 -10.54
C VAL A 656 -30.31 -24.90 -11.41
N LEU A 657 -29.30 -24.36 -12.09
CA LEU A 657 -28.37 -25.15 -12.89
C LEU A 657 -27.37 -25.89 -11.98
N GLN A 658 -27.25 -27.21 -12.17
CA GLN A 658 -26.16 -28.01 -11.65
C GLN A 658 -25.07 -28.09 -12.73
N PHE A 659 -23.99 -27.33 -12.55
CA PHE A 659 -22.92 -27.19 -13.53
C PHE A 659 -21.57 -27.68 -13.02
N ALA A 660 -21.22 -27.33 -11.78
CA ALA A 660 -19.93 -27.69 -11.21
C ALA A 660 -19.72 -29.21 -11.17
N SER A 661 -18.47 -29.67 -11.19
CA SER A 661 -18.21 -31.09 -10.88
C SER A 661 -18.56 -31.32 -9.41
N VAL A 662 -19.15 -32.48 -9.09
CA VAL A 662 -19.50 -32.85 -7.70
C VAL A 662 -18.30 -32.96 -6.78
N SER A 663 -17.09 -33.02 -7.33
CA SER A 663 -15.83 -32.92 -6.56
C SER A 663 -15.46 -31.47 -6.18
N PHE A 664 -16.30 -30.48 -6.50
CA PHE A 664 -16.19 -29.11 -6.03
C PHE A 664 -17.40 -28.74 -5.16
N ASP A 665 -17.15 -27.95 -4.13
CA ASP A 665 -18.15 -27.50 -3.15
C ASP A 665 -19.26 -26.62 -3.78
N ALA A 666 -18.96 -25.93 -4.89
CA ALA A 666 -19.97 -25.23 -5.69
C ALA A 666 -21.14 -26.13 -6.11
N ALA A 667 -20.88 -27.40 -6.46
CA ALA A 667 -21.96 -28.34 -6.81
C ALA A 667 -22.87 -28.64 -5.61
N VAL A 668 -22.30 -28.65 -4.41
CA VAL A 668 -23.08 -28.83 -3.18
C VAL A 668 -24.02 -27.66 -2.99
N SER A 669 -23.52 -26.43 -3.16
CA SER A 669 -24.34 -25.20 -3.14
C SER A 669 -25.49 -25.28 -4.14
N GLU A 670 -25.22 -25.64 -5.40
CA GLU A 670 -26.25 -25.81 -6.44
C GLU A 670 -27.37 -26.79 -6.02
N VAL A 671 -26.99 -27.95 -5.46
CA VAL A 671 -27.94 -28.99 -5.03
C VAL A 671 -28.78 -28.52 -3.84
N VAL A 672 -28.14 -27.99 -2.79
CA VAL A 672 -28.86 -27.69 -1.54
C VAL A 672 -29.78 -26.48 -1.65
N ILE A 673 -29.42 -25.47 -2.45
CA ILE A 673 -30.28 -24.31 -2.65
C ILE A 673 -31.50 -24.66 -3.51
N ALA A 674 -31.34 -25.53 -4.50
CA ALA A 674 -32.44 -26.00 -5.33
C ALA A 674 -33.40 -26.87 -4.52
N LEU A 675 -32.88 -27.96 -3.96
CA LEU A 675 -33.73 -28.95 -3.33
C LEU A 675 -34.23 -28.51 -1.95
N GLY A 676 -33.44 -27.71 -1.21
CA GLY A 676 -33.86 -27.15 0.08
C GLY A 676 -34.99 -26.12 -0.04
N SER A 677 -35.16 -25.48 -1.21
CA SER A 677 -36.24 -24.51 -1.46
C SER A 677 -37.46 -25.11 -2.18
N GLY A 678 -37.44 -26.40 -2.53
CA GLY A 678 -38.51 -27.02 -3.33
C GLY A 678 -38.45 -26.66 -4.82
N ALA A 679 -37.32 -26.14 -5.30
CA ALA A 679 -37.09 -25.74 -6.69
C ALA A 679 -36.69 -26.94 -7.58
N THR A 680 -36.53 -26.71 -8.89
CA THR A 680 -36.01 -27.74 -9.80
C THR A 680 -34.50 -27.59 -10.00
N LEU A 681 -33.75 -28.70 -9.84
CA LEU A 681 -32.35 -28.80 -10.21
C LEU A 681 -32.21 -29.27 -11.67
N VAL A 682 -31.59 -28.47 -12.52
CA VAL A 682 -31.35 -28.77 -13.94
C VAL A 682 -29.89 -29.21 -14.10
N ILE A 683 -29.65 -30.50 -14.34
CA ILE A 683 -28.31 -31.06 -14.42
C ILE A 683 -27.77 -30.92 -15.84
N ALA A 684 -26.67 -30.19 -15.99
CA ALA A 684 -25.97 -30.11 -17.27
C ALA A 684 -25.08 -31.34 -17.48
N ALA A 685 -25.03 -31.88 -18.70
CA ALA A 685 -24.09 -32.94 -19.04
C ALA A 685 -22.63 -32.45 -18.99
N ALA A 686 -21.69 -33.37 -18.79
CA ALA A 686 -20.25 -33.09 -18.64
C ALA A 686 -19.71 -32.14 -19.73
N GLN A 687 -20.16 -32.35 -20.96
CA GLN A 687 -19.68 -31.73 -22.19
C GLN A 687 -20.35 -30.38 -22.50
N GLN A 688 -21.43 -30.01 -21.80
CA GLN A 688 -22.16 -28.77 -22.07
C GLN A 688 -21.33 -27.55 -21.63
N ARG A 689 -20.89 -26.76 -22.61
CA ARG A 689 -20.09 -25.54 -22.51
C ARG A 689 -20.49 -24.59 -23.66
N GLY A 690 -20.12 -23.30 -23.56
CA GLY A 690 -20.42 -22.27 -24.57
C GLY A 690 -21.89 -22.30 -25.04
N ASP A 691 -22.09 -22.33 -26.36
CA ASP A 691 -23.41 -22.35 -27.00
C ASP A 691 -24.33 -23.47 -26.52
N GLY A 692 -23.78 -24.66 -26.24
CA GLY A 692 -24.58 -25.80 -25.74
C GLY A 692 -25.15 -25.52 -24.34
N LEU A 693 -24.34 -24.90 -23.48
CA LEU A 693 -24.79 -24.45 -22.16
C LEU A 693 -25.81 -23.31 -22.26
N ALA A 694 -25.58 -22.34 -23.16
CA ALA A 694 -26.52 -21.25 -23.41
C ALA A 694 -27.86 -21.75 -23.98
N HIS A 695 -27.85 -22.82 -24.79
CA HIS A 695 -29.07 -23.48 -25.25
C HIS A 695 -29.82 -24.13 -24.09
N LEU A 696 -29.13 -24.93 -23.27
CA LEU A 696 -29.72 -25.59 -22.10
C LEU A 696 -30.36 -24.58 -21.14
N ILE A 697 -29.68 -23.47 -20.85
CA ILE A 697 -30.17 -22.39 -19.97
C ILE A 697 -31.50 -21.84 -20.49
N ARG A 698 -31.61 -21.60 -21.80
CA ARG A 698 -32.83 -21.07 -22.43
C ARG A 698 -33.94 -22.11 -22.46
N GLU A 699 -33.65 -23.31 -22.96
CA GLU A 699 -34.61 -24.40 -23.11
C GLU A 699 -35.22 -24.80 -21.77
N GLN A 700 -34.38 -24.92 -20.74
CA GLN A 700 -34.79 -25.28 -19.41
C GLN A 700 -35.17 -24.06 -18.57
N ASN A 701 -35.29 -22.84 -19.11
CA ASN A 701 -35.66 -21.64 -18.36
C ASN A 701 -34.93 -21.50 -17.01
N VAL A 702 -33.62 -21.71 -17.02
CA VAL A 702 -32.78 -21.65 -15.81
C VAL A 702 -32.86 -20.24 -15.22
N THR A 703 -33.16 -20.14 -13.93
CA THR A 703 -33.28 -18.85 -13.23
C THR A 703 -32.06 -18.52 -12.39
N HIS A 704 -31.29 -19.52 -11.96
CA HIS A 704 -30.08 -19.35 -11.15
C HIS A 704 -28.97 -20.27 -11.66
N ALA A 705 -27.75 -19.74 -11.82
CA ALA A 705 -26.57 -20.49 -12.22
C ALA A 705 -25.33 -19.96 -11.51
N THR A 706 -24.48 -20.87 -11.04
CA THR A 706 -23.16 -20.56 -10.45
C THR A 706 -22.08 -20.98 -11.42
N LEU A 707 -21.34 -20.03 -11.99
CA LEU A 707 -20.37 -20.29 -13.06
C LEU A 707 -19.01 -19.67 -12.73
N PRO A 708 -17.89 -20.36 -13.06
CA PRO A 708 -16.55 -19.77 -12.93
C PRO A 708 -16.39 -18.54 -13.84
N PRO A 709 -15.62 -17.50 -13.42
CA PRO A 709 -15.40 -16.30 -14.24
C PRO A 709 -14.88 -16.59 -15.65
N VAL A 710 -14.03 -17.60 -15.81
CA VAL A 710 -13.46 -18.01 -17.11
C VAL A 710 -14.54 -18.50 -18.09
N LEU A 711 -15.59 -19.15 -17.58
CA LEU A 711 -16.68 -19.63 -18.41
C LEU A 711 -17.67 -18.52 -18.76
N LEU A 712 -17.81 -17.50 -17.90
CA LEU A 712 -18.73 -16.40 -18.14
C LEU A 712 -18.37 -15.61 -19.41
N SER A 713 -17.09 -15.57 -19.81
CA SER A 713 -16.69 -14.97 -21.09
C SER A 713 -17.05 -15.79 -22.33
N GLU A 714 -17.46 -17.04 -22.17
CA GLU A 714 -17.83 -17.96 -23.25
C GLU A 714 -19.35 -18.06 -23.47
N LEU A 715 -20.15 -17.45 -22.58
CA LEU A 715 -21.62 -17.38 -22.61
C LEU A 715 -22.09 -16.00 -23.08
#